data_AF-A0A947FYP0-F1
#
_entry.id   AF-A0A947FYP0-F1
#
_cell.length_a   1.000
_cell.length_b   1.000
_cell.length_c   1.000
_cell.angle_alpha   90.00
_cell.angle_beta   90.00
_cell.angle_gamma   90.00
#
_symmetry.space_group_name_H-M   'P 1'
#
loop_
_entity.id
_entity.type
_entity.pdbx_description
1 polymer ?
#
loop_
_entity_poly.entity_id
_entity_poly.type
_entity_poly.pdbx_seq_one_letter_code
_entity_poly.pdbx_strand_id
1 'polypeptide(L)'
;MRAFSDRFSERKVAQWAIGYLAVAWGGLQVLQLLWEVFEWPLTPLQVIVGVVAVGFPVVVGFAWVRRPSDGAGTDPASAPRATGRNTVRTLVSVGVVVGLVVAIGWTVSRSLDRRWARGEAVLEISQLADAGEFAMAIEVSERALDIVPDLPVVDSLINVVSQTPSIESEPAGANVFFKEYSDPEGPWIELGLTPISDQRVPRGPKRFRLVMEGYESLEVTAGAGATISLPLPREGSIPEGMVRVSGGTAGGFITSIGPLVPLPYGDYFIDRYEVSNEQFHEFVEAGGYEREDFWTHEFVDSDRRLSWSEAMERFEDATGRSGPATWELGRPKRGEEALPVTGVSWYEAAAYAEFRGKSLPTLRHWVRAAGTGQGGSIIPLSNFDGNEPAPSGTFQGMSPSGTFDMAGNVREWLLNSAGGERHAVGGAWSDPAYFFSGPNVQSPFDRLPVNGFRLAQYTQEDDFGGEAEADMPLLVRNYNEERPVSDEVFRAYANQFDYDPAPLNAVIEERLEYDFGSVEIVSFDGVGWGRIHAFLYLPAASSAPYQTVVWFPGSNAAIAQADPDPRDVAGGIEHFVASGRAVLRPITRGTYSRADPDQPPGMNTTWPKPTREYVDLARSWVSETRRSVDYLESRPEIDVDRIAYYGTSWGGRLAAIIPAVEPRFRLNLVIIGGLASGLALAEVDQINFVSRITVPTLMLNGRHDPLEPVEDSQLPMFRLLGTPEADKRHVIYEGFGHGVPRNERIAETLDWLDKYFGPPR
;
A
#
# COMPACT_ATOMS: atom_id res chain seq x y z
N MET A 1 -26.28 20.41 -84.58
CA MET A 1 -25.61 19.26 -83.91
C MET A 1 -24.22 18.96 -84.46
N ARG A 2 -24.01 18.79 -85.78
CA ARG A 2 -22.65 18.50 -86.35
C ARG A 2 -21.57 19.53 -85.97
N ALA A 3 -21.84 20.83 -86.14
CA ALA A 3 -20.89 21.91 -85.81
C ALA A 3 -20.51 22.06 -84.30
N PHE A 4 -21.24 21.41 -83.40
CA PHE A 4 -20.89 21.32 -81.97
C PHE A 4 -20.00 20.11 -81.71
N SER A 5 -20.36 18.96 -82.28
CA SER A 5 -19.59 17.71 -82.22
C SER A 5 -18.18 17.88 -82.78
N ASP A 6 -18.06 18.59 -83.91
CA ASP A 6 -16.77 18.82 -84.57
C ASP A 6 -15.86 19.72 -83.69
N ARG A 7 -16.42 20.80 -83.12
CA ARG A 7 -15.71 21.69 -82.18
C ARG A 7 -15.32 21.01 -80.87
N PHE A 8 -16.15 20.11 -80.37
CA PHE A 8 -15.90 19.37 -79.13
C PHE A 8 -14.74 18.37 -79.31
N SER A 9 -14.67 17.71 -80.47
CA SER A 9 -13.61 16.77 -80.82
C SER A 9 -12.28 17.48 -81.13
N GLU A 10 -12.29 18.54 -81.95
CA GLU A 10 -11.10 19.31 -82.33
C GLU A 10 -10.37 19.92 -81.12
N ARG A 11 -11.13 20.36 -80.10
CA ARG A 11 -10.57 20.98 -78.88
C ARG A 11 -10.16 19.97 -77.82
N LYS A 12 -10.24 18.67 -78.10
CA LYS A 12 -9.89 17.56 -77.19
C LYS A 12 -10.60 17.66 -75.82
N VAL A 13 -11.78 18.27 -75.78
CA VAL A 13 -12.48 18.58 -74.52
C VAL A 13 -12.76 17.32 -73.72
N ALA A 14 -13.12 16.23 -74.41
CA ALA A 14 -13.29 14.90 -73.81
C ALA A 14 -12.00 14.39 -73.13
N GLN A 15 -10.82 14.57 -73.74
CA GLN A 15 -9.55 14.11 -73.18
C GLN A 15 -9.17 14.89 -71.91
N TRP A 16 -9.44 16.19 -71.88
CA TRP A 16 -9.21 17.02 -70.69
C TRP A 16 -10.21 16.69 -69.57
N ALA A 17 -11.47 16.46 -69.90
CA ALA A 17 -12.49 16.05 -68.93
C ALA A 17 -12.15 14.66 -68.33
N ILE A 18 -11.79 13.69 -69.17
CA ILE A 18 -11.39 12.34 -68.73
C ILE A 18 -10.09 12.41 -67.91
N GLY A 19 -9.10 13.19 -68.34
CA GLY A 19 -7.85 13.37 -67.61
C GLY A 19 -8.05 14.01 -66.24
N TYR A 20 -8.92 15.03 -66.14
CA TYR A 20 -9.27 15.64 -64.86
C TYR A 20 -9.99 14.64 -63.95
N LEU A 21 -10.97 13.90 -64.46
CA LEU A 21 -11.72 12.90 -63.68
C LEU A 21 -10.82 11.76 -63.20
N ALA A 22 -9.87 11.29 -64.03
CA ALA A 22 -8.93 10.23 -63.65
C ALA A 22 -7.99 10.68 -62.52
N VAL A 23 -7.42 11.89 -62.62
CA VAL A 23 -6.54 12.45 -61.59
C VAL A 23 -7.31 12.78 -60.31
N ALA A 24 -8.51 13.37 -60.45
CA ALA A 24 -9.38 13.66 -59.33
C ALA A 24 -9.82 12.39 -58.60
N TRP A 25 -10.19 11.35 -59.33
CA TRP A 25 -10.56 10.06 -58.76
C TRP A 25 -9.38 9.42 -58.01
N GLY A 26 -8.20 9.35 -58.64
CA GLY A 26 -7.00 8.84 -57.97
C GLY A 26 -6.64 9.61 -56.71
N GLY A 27 -6.73 10.94 -56.75
CA GLY A 27 -6.51 11.81 -55.59
C GLY A 27 -7.55 11.60 -54.48
N LEU A 28 -8.83 11.44 -54.83
CA LEU A 28 -9.90 11.17 -53.87
C LEU A 28 -9.78 9.77 -53.25
N GLN A 29 -9.30 8.76 -53.98
CA GLN A 29 -9.03 7.43 -53.44
C GLN A 29 -7.90 7.45 -52.41
N VAL A 30 -6.79 8.16 -52.71
CA VAL A 30 -5.70 8.35 -51.73
C VAL A 30 -6.20 9.13 -50.51
N LEU A 31 -6.99 10.18 -50.74
CA LEU A 31 -7.57 10.99 -49.66
C LEU A 31 -8.52 10.17 -48.78
N GLN A 32 -9.33 9.28 -49.37
CA GLN A 32 -10.21 8.37 -48.65
C GLN A 32 -9.40 7.37 -47.82
N LEU A 33 -8.32 6.82 -48.38
CA LEU A 33 -7.47 5.88 -47.65
C LEU A 33 -6.76 6.56 -46.47
N LEU A 34 -6.29 7.79 -46.67
CA LEU A 34 -5.76 8.63 -45.59
C LEU A 34 -6.85 8.99 -44.56
N TRP A 35 -8.08 9.21 -45.00
CA TRP A 35 -9.21 9.49 -44.13
C TRP A 35 -9.52 8.33 -43.18
N GLU A 36 -9.63 7.12 -43.73
CA GLU A 36 -9.90 5.90 -42.98
C GLU A 36 -8.76 5.60 -42.01
N VAL A 37 -7.52 5.86 -42.42
CA VAL A 37 -6.33 5.63 -41.57
C VAL A 37 -6.16 6.69 -40.48
N PHE A 38 -6.59 7.94 -40.67
CA PHE A 38 -6.30 9.05 -39.75
C PHE A 38 -7.55 9.69 -39.11
N GLU A 39 -8.74 9.17 -39.37
CA GLU A 39 -10.04 9.61 -38.80
C GLU A 39 -10.27 11.14 -38.86
N TRP A 40 -10.03 11.74 -40.02
CA TRP A 40 -10.18 13.19 -40.19
C TRP A 40 -11.65 13.65 -40.02
N PRO A 41 -11.92 14.91 -39.60
CA PRO A 41 -13.30 15.44 -39.45
C PRO A 41 -13.91 15.76 -40.81
N LEU A 42 -15.19 15.47 -41.09
CA LEU A 42 -15.87 15.60 -42.42
C LEU A 42 -15.64 16.91 -43.21
N THR A 43 -15.35 18.03 -42.54
CA THR A 43 -15.31 19.38 -43.13
C THR A 43 -14.22 19.60 -44.20
N PRO A 44 -12.93 19.27 -43.99
CA PRO A 44 -11.89 19.45 -45.01
C PRO A 44 -12.09 18.53 -46.22
N LEU A 45 -12.65 17.33 -46.03
CA LEU A 45 -13.03 16.44 -47.13
C LEU A 45 -14.12 17.07 -47.99
N GLN A 46 -15.15 17.65 -47.37
CA GLN A 46 -16.20 18.38 -48.09
C GLN A 46 -15.64 19.58 -48.87
N VAL A 47 -14.67 20.31 -48.30
CA VAL A 47 -14.00 21.42 -48.99
C VAL A 47 -13.18 20.92 -50.18
N ILE A 48 -12.37 19.88 -50.02
CA ILE A 48 -11.55 19.32 -51.10
C ILE A 48 -12.43 18.76 -52.22
N VAL A 49 -13.47 17.99 -51.86
CA VAL A 49 -14.48 17.49 -52.81
C VAL A 49 -15.17 18.66 -53.51
N GLY A 50 -15.51 19.72 -52.79
CA GLY A 50 -16.06 20.96 -53.35
C GLY A 50 -15.12 21.64 -54.35
N VAL A 51 -13.83 21.75 -54.03
CA VAL A 51 -12.80 22.31 -54.92
C VAL A 51 -12.63 21.47 -56.17
N VAL A 52 -12.60 20.14 -56.04
CA VAL A 52 -12.55 19.21 -57.18
C VAL A 52 -13.81 19.32 -58.05
N ALA A 53 -14.99 19.43 -57.42
CA ALA A 53 -16.25 19.58 -58.12
C ALA A 53 -16.33 20.92 -58.89
N VAL A 54 -15.83 22.02 -58.32
CA VAL A 54 -15.78 23.33 -58.97
C VAL A 54 -14.67 23.40 -60.03
N GLY A 55 -13.56 22.69 -59.85
CA GLY A 55 -12.46 22.65 -60.81
C GLY A 55 -12.84 21.97 -62.13
N PHE A 56 -13.72 20.98 -62.11
CA PHE A 56 -14.18 20.27 -63.31
C PHE A 56 -14.81 21.19 -64.38
N PRO A 57 -15.87 21.99 -64.09
CA PRO A 57 -16.45 22.89 -65.08
C PRO A 57 -15.48 23.98 -65.52
N VAL A 58 -14.55 24.41 -64.66
CA VAL A 58 -13.50 25.38 -65.03
C VAL A 58 -12.54 24.78 -66.06
N VAL A 59 -12.07 23.54 -65.85
CA VAL A 59 -11.15 22.86 -66.78
C VAL A 59 -11.84 22.54 -68.11
N VAL A 60 -13.09 22.07 -68.06
CA VAL A 60 -13.90 21.81 -69.26
C VAL A 60 -14.17 23.12 -70.01
N GLY A 61 -14.51 24.20 -69.32
CA GLY A 61 -14.70 25.53 -69.91
C GLY A 61 -13.42 26.09 -70.53
N PHE A 62 -12.27 25.89 -69.89
CA PHE A 62 -10.98 26.31 -70.43
C PHE A 62 -10.57 25.50 -71.67
N ALA A 63 -10.76 24.18 -71.63
CA ALA A 63 -10.57 23.31 -72.79
C ALA A 63 -11.52 23.70 -73.94
N TRP A 64 -12.75 24.08 -73.61
CA TRP A 64 -13.73 24.54 -74.58
C TRP A 64 -13.34 25.87 -75.24
N VAL A 65 -12.70 26.80 -74.53
CA VAL A 65 -12.29 28.12 -75.07
C VAL A 65 -10.97 28.06 -75.84
N ARG A 66 -10.08 27.12 -75.50
CA ARG A 66 -8.76 26.95 -76.14
C ARG A 66 -8.90 26.58 -77.63
N ARG A 67 -8.28 27.35 -78.52
CA ARG A 67 -8.18 26.99 -79.95
C ARG A 67 -7.06 25.96 -80.16
N PRO A 68 -7.25 24.94 -81.02
CA PRO A 68 -6.14 24.10 -81.46
C PRO A 68 -5.13 24.99 -82.20
N SER A 69 -3.85 24.83 -81.91
CA SER A 69 -2.79 25.51 -82.65
C SER A 69 -2.61 24.80 -83.99
N ASP A 70 -3.03 25.44 -85.08
CA ASP A 70 -2.64 25.03 -86.43
C ASP A 70 -1.11 25.17 -86.57
N GLY A 71 -0.47 24.16 -87.16
CA GLY A 71 0.98 24.09 -87.25
C GLY A 71 1.62 25.27 -87.99
N ALA A 72 2.81 25.68 -87.53
CA ALA A 72 3.73 26.48 -88.33
C ALA A 72 5.17 26.05 -88.02
N GLY A 73 5.78 25.38 -89.00
CA GLY A 73 7.23 25.50 -89.20
C GLY A 73 7.55 26.82 -89.88
N THR A 74 8.76 27.33 -89.60
CA THR A 74 9.54 28.39 -90.28
C THR A 74 8.97 29.82 -90.30
N ASP A 75 9.44 30.71 -89.41
CA ASP A 75 10.44 31.78 -89.68
C ASP A 75 10.67 32.63 -88.40
N PRO A 76 11.91 33.01 -87.98
CA PRO A 76 12.17 33.66 -86.70
C PRO A 76 12.24 35.18 -86.87
N ALA A 77 11.11 35.87 -86.81
CA ALA A 77 11.11 37.31 -86.58
C ALA A 77 9.78 37.78 -85.98
N SER A 78 9.91 38.45 -84.83
CA SER A 78 8.93 39.33 -84.15
C SER A 78 7.85 38.72 -83.23
N ALA A 79 8.05 39.02 -81.94
CA ALA A 79 7.12 39.17 -80.81
C ALA A 79 6.71 37.93 -79.97
N PRO A 80 6.37 38.11 -78.67
CA PRO A 80 7.20 38.64 -77.59
C PRO A 80 7.35 37.63 -76.41
N ARG A 81 8.36 37.83 -75.55
CA ARG A 81 8.58 37.10 -74.29
C ARG A 81 7.35 37.18 -73.37
N ALA A 82 6.60 36.10 -73.25
CA ALA A 82 5.62 35.89 -72.18
C ALA A 82 6.26 35.11 -71.02
N THR A 83 7.31 35.67 -70.39
CA THR A 83 8.07 35.00 -69.30
C THR A 83 7.85 35.59 -67.91
N GLY A 84 6.81 36.42 -67.71
CA GLY A 84 6.50 37.00 -66.38
C GLY A 84 5.33 36.33 -65.63
N ARG A 85 4.40 35.68 -66.35
CA ARG A 85 3.15 35.16 -65.77
C ARG A 85 3.21 33.70 -65.31
N ASN A 86 4.17 32.92 -65.83
CA ASN A 86 4.33 31.51 -65.45
C ASN A 86 5.17 31.34 -64.18
N THR A 87 6.23 32.13 -63.97
CA THR A 87 7.09 32.00 -62.78
C THR A 87 6.38 32.36 -61.47
N VAL A 88 5.55 33.41 -61.48
CA VAL A 88 4.71 33.79 -60.33
C VAL A 88 3.64 32.72 -60.06
N ARG A 89 3.03 32.15 -61.11
CA ARG A 89 2.08 31.03 -60.98
C ARG A 89 2.75 29.79 -60.40
N THR A 90 3.94 29.42 -60.88
CA THR A 90 4.69 28.26 -60.36
C THR A 90 5.09 28.46 -58.90
N LEU A 91 5.57 29.65 -58.51
CA LEU A 91 5.91 29.96 -57.12
C LEU A 91 4.69 29.95 -56.19
N VAL A 92 3.55 30.47 -56.63
CA VAL A 92 2.29 30.39 -55.89
C VAL A 92 1.82 28.93 -55.78
N SER A 93 1.90 28.14 -56.85
CA SER A 93 1.56 26.71 -56.81
C SER A 93 2.46 25.92 -55.87
N VAL A 94 3.77 26.19 -55.85
CA VAL A 94 4.71 25.55 -54.91
C VAL A 94 4.42 25.98 -53.47
N GLY A 95 4.15 27.27 -53.22
CA GLY A 95 3.78 27.77 -51.89
C GLY A 95 2.47 27.14 -51.37
N VAL A 96 1.47 26.95 -52.23
CA VAL A 96 0.22 26.27 -51.90
C VAL A 96 0.46 24.78 -51.61
N VAL A 97 1.28 24.10 -52.41
CA VAL A 97 1.62 22.69 -52.18
C VAL A 97 2.41 22.50 -50.89
N VAL A 98 3.40 23.35 -50.62
CA VAL A 98 4.17 23.31 -49.36
C VAL A 98 3.26 23.63 -48.17
N GLY A 99 2.39 24.63 -48.27
CA GLY A 99 1.40 24.94 -47.24
C GLY A 99 0.43 23.78 -46.98
N LEU A 100 -0.01 23.07 -48.03
CA LEU A 100 -0.82 21.85 -47.91
C LEU A 100 -0.05 20.71 -47.26
N VAL A 101 1.21 20.47 -47.64
CA VAL A 101 2.05 19.42 -47.03
C VAL A 101 2.30 19.71 -45.55
N VAL A 102 2.57 20.96 -45.18
CA VAL A 102 2.75 21.36 -43.77
C VAL A 102 1.43 21.24 -43.01
N ALA A 103 0.31 21.67 -43.59
CA ALA A 103 -1.00 21.52 -42.96
C ALA A 103 -1.38 20.05 -42.77
N ILE A 104 -1.15 19.19 -43.78
CA ILE A 104 -1.38 17.75 -43.71
C ILE A 104 -0.45 17.12 -42.67
N GLY A 105 0.84 17.48 -42.66
CA GLY A 105 1.80 17.00 -41.65
C GLY A 105 1.39 17.38 -40.24
N TRP A 106 0.93 18.62 -40.02
CA TRP A 106 0.42 19.09 -38.74
C TRP A 106 -0.86 18.35 -38.31
N THR A 107 -1.80 18.11 -39.24
CA THR A 107 -3.03 17.35 -38.92
C THR A 107 -2.75 15.87 -38.66
N VAL A 108 -1.79 15.27 -39.36
CA VAL A 108 -1.35 13.88 -39.13
C VAL A 108 -0.64 13.75 -37.79
N SER A 109 0.26 14.67 -37.44
CA SER A 109 0.89 14.69 -36.12
C SER A 109 -0.17 14.76 -35.02
N ARG A 110 -1.12 15.69 -35.16
CA ARG A 110 -2.19 15.87 -34.17
C ARG A 110 -3.15 14.68 -34.08
N SER A 111 -3.37 13.93 -35.16
CA SER A 111 -4.20 12.72 -35.11
C SER A 111 -3.47 11.53 -34.47
N LEU A 112 -2.15 11.41 -34.70
CA LEU A 112 -1.32 10.41 -34.04
C LEU A 112 -1.22 10.67 -32.52
N ASP A 113 -0.99 11.92 -32.11
CA ASP A 113 -0.95 12.32 -30.70
C ASP A 113 -2.27 11.96 -29.97
N ARG A 114 -3.42 12.21 -30.62
CA ARG A 114 -4.74 11.86 -30.10
C ARG A 114 -4.98 10.36 -30.02
N ARG A 115 -4.44 9.59 -30.96
CA ARG A 115 -4.52 8.12 -30.96
C ARG A 115 -3.68 7.54 -29.84
N TRP A 116 -2.47 8.05 -29.65
CA TRP A 116 -1.62 7.69 -28.51
C TRP A 116 -2.36 7.97 -27.19
N ALA A 117 -2.86 9.21 -26.99
CA ALA A 117 -3.54 9.62 -25.76
C ALA A 117 -4.79 8.78 -25.41
N ARG A 118 -5.52 8.29 -26.43
CA ARG A 118 -6.74 7.48 -26.25
C ARG A 118 -6.50 5.98 -26.09
N GLY A 119 -5.32 5.49 -26.47
CA GLY A 119 -5.05 4.05 -26.56
C GLY A 119 -3.78 3.66 -25.81
N GLU A 120 -2.63 3.96 -26.41
CA GLU A 120 -1.32 3.58 -25.87
C GLU A 120 -1.06 4.18 -24.48
N ALA A 121 -1.38 5.47 -24.29
CA ALA A 121 -1.23 6.12 -22.99
C ALA A 121 -2.09 5.46 -21.90
N VAL A 122 -3.34 5.09 -22.21
CA VAL A 122 -4.24 4.42 -21.26
C VAL A 122 -3.66 3.08 -20.80
N LEU A 123 -3.11 2.30 -21.74
CA LEU A 123 -2.46 1.04 -21.43
C LEU A 123 -1.18 1.24 -20.60
N GLU A 124 -0.36 2.21 -20.98
CA GLU A 124 0.88 2.56 -20.29
C GLU A 124 0.60 3.02 -18.84
N ILE A 125 -0.39 3.91 -18.64
CA ILE A 125 -0.82 4.34 -17.30
C ILE A 125 -1.27 3.14 -16.46
N SER A 126 -2.05 2.21 -17.03
CA SER A 126 -2.48 0.99 -16.32
C SER A 126 -1.29 0.11 -15.93
N GLN A 127 -0.33 -0.10 -16.84
CA GLN A 127 0.86 -0.91 -16.57
C GLN A 127 1.74 -0.28 -15.49
N LEU A 128 1.93 1.04 -15.54
CA LEU A 128 2.66 1.79 -14.52
C LEU A 128 1.94 1.73 -13.17
N ALA A 129 0.62 1.87 -13.16
CA ALA A 129 -0.20 1.72 -11.95
C ALA A 129 -0.07 0.32 -11.34
N ASP A 130 -0.11 -0.72 -12.17
CA ASP A 130 0.05 -2.11 -11.74
C ASP A 130 1.47 -2.41 -11.24
N ALA A 131 2.48 -1.71 -11.77
CA ALA A 131 3.87 -1.77 -11.31
C ALA A 131 4.14 -0.92 -10.06
N GLY A 132 3.19 -0.09 -9.61
CA GLY A 132 3.37 0.83 -8.49
C GLY A 132 4.12 2.12 -8.83
N GLU A 133 4.39 2.37 -10.11
CA GLU A 133 5.13 3.52 -10.63
C GLU A 133 4.21 4.74 -10.82
N PHE A 134 3.61 5.18 -9.71
CA PHE A 134 2.53 6.17 -9.72
C PHE A 134 2.95 7.55 -10.21
N ALA A 135 4.19 7.99 -9.93
CA ALA A 135 4.69 9.27 -10.38
C ALA A 135 4.77 9.33 -11.91
N MET A 136 5.37 8.31 -12.54
CA MET A 136 5.41 8.19 -14.00
C MET A 136 4.00 8.06 -14.59
N ALA A 137 3.10 7.32 -13.94
CA ALA A 137 1.73 7.19 -14.40
C ALA A 137 0.98 8.54 -14.43
N ILE A 138 1.25 9.43 -13.47
CA ILE A 138 0.71 10.79 -13.45
C ILE A 138 1.30 11.62 -14.60
N GLU A 139 2.61 11.58 -14.82
CA GLU A 139 3.25 12.31 -15.92
C GLU A 139 2.66 11.92 -17.30
N VAL A 140 2.43 10.62 -17.52
CA VAL A 140 1.78 10.12 -18.74
C VAL A 140 0.32 10.57 -18.82
N SER A 141 -0.39 10.57 -17.69
CA SER A 141 -1.78 11.04 -17.60
C SER A 141 -1.91 12.53 -17.95
N GLU A 142 -1.07 13.37 -17.36
CA GLU A 142 -1.03 14.82 -17.60
C GLU A 142 -0.72 15.11 -19.07
N ARG A 143 0.29 14.42 -19.64
CA ARG A 143 0.62 14.54 -21.06
C ARG A 143 -0.53 14.11 -21.97
N ALA A 144 -1.28 13.07 -21.61
CA ALA A 144 -2.45 12.63 -22.37
C ALA A 144 -3.58 13.68 -22.32
N LEU A 145 -3.81 14.29 -21.15
CA LEU A 145 -4.80 15.35 -20.95
C LEU A 145 -4.42 16.66 -21.65
N ASP A 146 -3.13 17.00 -21.74
CA ASP A 146 -2.66 18.16 -22.52
C ASP A 146 -3.01 18.03 -24.02
N ILE A 147 -3.03 16.79 -24.54
CA ILE A 147 -3.38 16.52 -25.93
C ILE A 147 -4.91 16.43 -26.12
N VAL A 148 -5.60 15.78 -25.18
CA VAL A 148 -7.07 15.62 -25.17
C VAL A 148 -7.59 15.91 -23.76
N PRO A 149 -7.99 17.16 -23.47
CA PRO A 149 -8.36 17.60 -22.12
C PRO A 149 -9.62 16.96 -21.51
N ASP A 150 -10.39 16.21 -22.31
CA ASP A 150 -11.64 15.57 -21.90
C ASP A 150 -11.55 14.08 -22.23
N LEU A 151 -10.82 13.35 -21.37
CA LEU A 151 -10.59 11.90 -21.46
C LEU A 151 -11.05 11.24 -20.16
N PRO A 152 -12.35 10.86 -20.05
CA PRO A 152 -12.90 10.28 -18.83
C PRO A 152 -12.15 9.04 -18.32
N VAL A 153 -11.58 8.25 -19.23
CA VAL A 153 -10.77 7.08 -18.88
C VAL A 153 -9.44 7.47 -18.21
N VAL A 154 -8.77 8.52 -18.68
CA VAL A 154 -7.54 9.02 -18.07
C VAL A 154 -7.87 9.73 -16.75
N ASP A 155 -8.97 10.48 -16.68
CA ASP A 155 -9.46 11.06 -15.42
C ASP A 155 -9.80 9.99 -14.38
N SER A 156 -10.34 8.84 -14.81
CA SER A 156 -10.56 7.71 -13.90
C SER A 156 -9.23 7.13 -13.41
N LEU A 157 -8.28 6.90 -14.32
CA LEU A 157 -6.97 6.37 -13.98
C LEU A 157 -6.15 7.31 -13.10
N ILE A 158 -6.26 8.63 -13.27
CA ILE A 158 -5.57 9.60 -12.41
C ILE A 158 -6.00 9.45 -10.95
N ASN A 159 -7.26 9.11 -10.68
CA ASN A 159 -7.76 8.83 -9.32
C ASN A 159 -7.24 7.50 -8.76
N VAL A 160 -6.87 6.57 -9.64
CA VAL A 160 -6.25 5.28 -9.27
C VAL A 160 -4.78 5.46 -8.91
N VAL A 161 -4.06 6.40 -9.54
CA VAL A 161 -2.61 6.60 -9.34
C VAL A 161 -2.25 7.77 -8.43
N SER A 162 -3.20 8.66 -8.14
CA SER A 162 -3.01 9.81 -7.24
C SER A 162 -3.91 9.76 -6.01
N GLN A 163 -3.56 10.55 -5.00
CA GLN A 163 -4.40 10.89 -3.86
C GLN A 163 -4.25 12.37 -3.53
N THR A 164 -5.23 12.91 -2.79
CA THR A 164 -5.25 14.32 -2.37
C THR A 164 -5.06 14.36 -0.85
N PRO A 165 -3.92 14.85 -0.34
CA PRO A 165 -3.73 15.01 1.10
C PRO A 165 -4.52 16.22 1.61
N SER A 166 -4.84 16.20 2.90
CA SER A 166 -5.36 17.36 3.62
C SER A 166 -4.28 17.81 4.60
N ILE A 167 -3.68 18.98 4.37
CA ILE A 167 -2.53 19.46 5.16
C ILE A 167 -2.85 20.82 5.76
N GLU A 168 -2.88 20.87 7.08
CA GLU A 168 -3.11 22.07 7.88
C GLU A 168 -1.93 22.32 8.81
N SER A 169 -1.65 23.61 9.08
CA SER A 169 -0.65 24.03 10.05
C SER A 169 -1.21 25.12 10.96
N GLU A 170 -0.69 25.19 12.17
CA GLU A 170 -0.98 26.29 13.09
C GLU A 170 0.33 27.04 13.43
N PRO A 171 0.49 28.32 13.02
CA PRO A 171 -0.43 29.10 12.18
C PRO A 171 -0.49 28.60 10.72
N ALA A 172 -1.53 29.01 10.00
CA ALA A 172 -1.67 28.73 8.57
C ALA A 172 -0.71 29.58 7.72
N GLY A 173 -0.46 29.13 6.47
CA GLY A 173 0.45 29.80 5.52
C GLY A 173 1.85 29.22 5.47
N ALA A 174 2.06 27.99 5.96
CA ALA A 174 3.33 27.29 5.86
C ALA A 174 3.54 26.77 4.43
N ASN A 175 4.74 26.92 3.88
CA ASN A 175 5.05 26.35 2.58
C ASN A 175 5.29 24.85 2.72
N VAL A 176 4.59 24.06 1.91
CA VAL A 176 4.59 22.60 1.96
C VAL A 176 5.31 22.07 0.73
N PHE A 177 6.27 21.19 0.97
CA PHE A 177 6.96 20.43 -0.04
C PHE A 177 6.73 18.93 0.18
N PHE A 178 6.81 18.14 -0.88
CA PHE A 178 6.82 16.68 -0.77
C PHE A 178 7.89 16.05 -1.65
N LYS A 179 8.25 14.80 -1.34
CA LYS A 179 9.00 13.91 -2.22
C LYS A 179 8.64 12.44 -1.94
N GLU A 180 9.07 11.55 -2.83
CA GLU A 180 8.90 10.11 -2.65
C GLU A 180 9.65 9.62 -1.43
N TYR A 181 9.03 8.74 -0.63
CA TYR A 181 9.69 8.22 0.57
C TYR A 181 10.88 7.32 0.23
N SER A 182 10.72 6.50 -0.83
CA SER A 182 11.71 5.56 -1.36
C SER A 182 12.88 6.23 -2.08
N ASP A 183 12.76 7.51 -2.42
CA ASP A 183 13.82 8.31 -3.05
C ASP A 183 14.25 9.47 -2.14
N PRO A 184 15.05 9.20 -1.09
CA PRO A 184 15.48 10.22 -0.15
C PRO A 184 16.40 11.29 -0.78
N GLU A 185 17.07 11.01 -1.89
CA GLU A 185 17.91 12.00 -2.60
C GLU A 185 17.15 12.75 -3.69
N GLY A 186 15.89 12.37 -3.93
CA GLY A 186 14.99 13.02 -4.88
C GLY A 186 14.69 14.49 -4.54
N PRO A 187 14.31 15.29 -5.55
CA PRO A 187 14.01 16.70 -5.37
C PRO A 187 12.75 16.91 -4.54
N TRP A 188 12.74 17.99 -3.75
CA TRP A 188 11.54 18.47 -3.09
C TRP A 188 10.64 19.21 -4.09
N ILE A 189 9.38 18.80 -4.18
CA ILE A 189 8.35 19.40 -5.04
C ILE A 189 7.45 20.28 -4.18
N GLU A 190 7.29 21.54 -4.57
CA GLU A 190 6.42 22.50 -3.87
C GLU A 190 4.95 22.18 -4.14
N LEU A 191 4.17 22.02 -3.06
CA LEU A 191 2.73 21.75 -3.09
C LEU A 191 1.91 23.03 -2.89
N GLY A 192 2.44 24.00 -2.15
CA GLY A 192 1.82 25.30 -1.89
C GLY A 192 1.74 25.65 -0.41
N LEU A 193 0.88 26.61 -0.06
CA LEU A 193 0.73 27.11 1.30
C LEU A 193 -0.44 26.42 2.03
N THR A 194 -0.28 26.11 3.31
CA THR A 194 -1.39 25.58 4.13
C THR A 194 -2.54 26.59 4.29
N PRO A 195 -3.81 26.14 4.32
CA PRO A 195 -4.27 24.75 4.22
C PRO A 195 -4.32 24.21 2.78
N ILE A 196 -3.98 22.93 2.59
CA ILE A 196 -4.00 22.22 1.30
C ILE A 196 -5.11 21.16 1.33
N SER A 197 -5.93 21.09 0.28
CA SER A 197 -7.03 20.11 0.20
C SER A 197 -7.44 19.67 -1.22
N ASP A 198 -6.83 20.23 -2.26
CA ASP A 198 -7.21 20.05 -3.66
C ASP A 198 -6.05 19.57 -4.57
N GLN A 199 -4.80 19.74 -4.12
CA GLN A 199 -3.60 19.31 -4.82
C GLN A 199 -3.47 17.78 -4.82
N ARG A 200 -3.09 17.19 -5.95
CA ARG A 200 -2.84 15.74 -6.07
C ARG A 200 -1.37 15.44 -5.89
N VAL A 201 -1.08 14.30 -5.26
CA VAL A 201 0.25 13.72 -5.20
C VAL A 201 0.20 12.25 -5.65
N PRO A 202 1.30 11.70 -6.20
CA PRO A 202 1.38 10.27 -6.51
C PRO A 202 1.05 9.41 -5.31
N ARG A 203 0.38 8.27 -5.51
CA ARG A 203 0.10 7.33 -4.42
C ARG A 203 1.37 6.81 -3.76
N GLY A 204 1.22 6.24 -2.58
CA GLY A 204 2.31 5.65 -1.79
C GLY A 204 2.80 6.54 -0.65
N PRO A 205 3.80 6.08 0.11
CA PRO A 205 4.39 6.82 1.21
C PRO A 205 5.15 8.05 0.69
N LYS A 206 5.04 9.16 1.42
CA LYS A 206 5.65 10.46 1.09
C LYS A 206 6.40 11.01 2.29
N ARG A 207 7.39 11.85 2.00
CA ARG A 207 7.94 12.80 2.98
C ARG A 207 7.36 14.16 2.69
N PHE A 208 6.83 14.82 3.71
CA PHE A 208 6.34 16.18 3.65
C PHE A 208 7.26 17.07 4.46
N ARG A 209 7.58 18.25 3.94
CA ARG A 209 8.32 19.29 4.65
C ARG A 209 7.47 20.55 4.72
N LEU A 210 7.29 21.10 5.93
CA LEU A 210 6.58 22.34 6.18
C LEU A 210 7.58 23.40 6.64
N VAL A 211 7.59 24.56 5.96
CA VAL A 211 8.53 25.65 6.22
C VAL A 211 7.77 26.96 6.42
N MET A 212 8.06 27.67 7.51
CA MET A 212 7.53 29.00 7.79
C MET A 212 8.59 29.84 8.53
N GLU A 213 8.72 31.10 8.15
CA GLU A 213 9.65 32.03 8.82
C GLU A 213 9.29 32.22 10.30
N GLY A 214 10.29 32.11 11.19
CA GLY A 214 10.14 32.20 12.64
C GLY A 214 9.67 30.91 13.33
N TYR A 215 9.57 29.81 12.57
CA TYR A 215 9.18 28.49 13.05
C TYR A 215 10.20 27.43 12.64
N GLU A 216 10.25 26.34 13.39
CA GLU A 216 11.05 25.17 13.03
C GLU A 216 10.52 24.53 11.73
N SER A 217 11.43 24.13 10.86
CA SER A 217 11.07 23.35 9.68
C SER A 217 10.72 21.92 10.11
N LEU A 218 9.49 21.48 9.83
CA LEU A 218 9.05 20.13 10.16
C LEU A 218 9.16 19.23 8.95
N GLU A 219 9.74 18.05 9.15
CA GLU A 219 9.67 16.95 8.19
C GLU A 219 8.90 15.79 8.81
N VAL A 220 7.90 15.30 8.10
CA VAL A 220 7.06 14.18 8.53
C VAL A 220 6.84 13.21 7.38
N THR A 221 6.52 11.96 7.71
CA THR A 221 6.23 10.94 6.71
C THR A 221 4.78 10.52 6.81
N ALA A 222 4.08 10.45 5.68
CA ALA A 222 2.68 10.03 5.66
C ALA A 222 2.31 9.43 4.29
N GLY A 223 1.15 8.78 4.21
CA GLY A 223 0.60 8.36 2.92
C GLY A 223 0.14 9.56 2.08
N ALA A 224 0.12 9.39 0.76
CA ALA A 224 -0.29 10.40 -0.21
C ALA A 224 -1.68 11.04 0.07
N GLY A 225 -2.64 10.29 0.61
CA GLY A 225 -3.98 10.78 0.98
C GLY A 225 -4.15 11.10 2.46
N ALA A 226 -3.07 11.27 3.23
CA ALA A 226 -3.16 11.47 4.67
C ALA A 226 -3.73 12.84 5.04
N THR A 227 -4.40 12.90 6.19
CA THR A 227 -4.71 14.15 6.89
C THR A 227 -3.58 14.47 7.85
N ILE A 228 -2.90 15.58 7.61
CA ILE A 228 -1.80 16.10 8.41
C ILE A 228 -2.27 17.43 9.02
N SER A 229 -2.34 17.49 10.35
CA SER A 229 -2.65 18.73 11.06
C SER A 229 -1.67 18.87 12.22
N LEU A 230 -0.71 19.78 12.09
CA LEU A 230 0.40 19.91 13.05
C LEU A 230 0.62 21.38 13.43
N PRO A 231 0.71 21.72 14.72
CA PRO A 231 1.14 23.04 15.13
C PRO A 231 2.66 23.17 14.88
N LEU A 232 3.05 24.29 14.27
CA LEU A 232 4.45 24.60 13.98
C LEU A 232 5.15 25.10 15.26
N PRO A 233 6.21 24.41 15.72
CA PRO A 233 7.00 24.88 16.85
C PRO A 233 7.74 26.16 16.50
N ARG A 234 7.84 27.10 17.45
CA ARG A 234 8.66 28.30 17.24
C ARG A 234 10.13 27.91 17.15
N GLU A 235 10.89 28.68 16.39
CA GLU A 235 12.35 28.51 16.32
C GLU A 235 12.96 28.50 17.73
N GLY A 236 13.77 27.47 18.02
CA GLY A 236 14.38 27.24 19.33
C GLY A 236 13.47 26.63 20.40
N SER A 237 12.24 26.24 20.07
CA SER A 237 11.35 25.59 21.06
C SER A 237 11.55 24.07 21.18
N ILE A 238 12.22 23.44 20.21
CA ILE A 238 12.59 22.01 20.27
C ILE A 238 14.00 21.90 20.86
N PRO A 239 14.23 21.06 21.89
CA PRO A 239 15.58 20.81 22.40
C PRO A 239 16.53 20.35 21.29
N GLU A 240 17.77 20.81 21.35
CA GLU A 240 18.79 20.47 20.35
C GLU A 240 18.95 18.94 20.20
N GLY A 241 18.95 18.47 18.95
CA GLY A 241 19.08 17.05 18.62
C GLY A 241 17.82 16.20 18.82
N MET A 242 16.69 16.79 19.25
CA MET A 242 15.42 16.07 19.45
C MET A 242 14.38 16.40 18.38
N VAL A 243 13.34 15.58 18.30
CA VAL A 243 12.11 15.85 17.54
C VAL A 243 10.92 15.88 18.48
N ARG A 244 9.90 16.67 18.14
CA ARG A 244 8.63 16.71 18.89
C ARG A 244 7.70 15.63 18.38
N VAL A 245 7.18 14.83 19.30
CA VAL A 245 6.06 13.92 19.04
C VAL A 245 4.80 14.54 19.62
N SER A 246 3.81 14.79 18.78
CA SER A 246 2.54 15.37 19.21
C SER A 246 1.77 14.40 20.10
N GLY A 247 1.15 14.96 21.14
CA GLY A 247 0.24 14.27 22.03
C GLY A 247 -0.94 13.66 21.30
N GLY A 248 -1.57 12.69 21.96
CA GLY A 248 -2.68 11.93 21.40
C GLY A 248 -3.01 10.74 22.28
N THR A 249 -3.46 9.66 21.64
CA THR A 249 -3.73 8.40 22.33
C THR A 249 -2.82 7.34 21.72
N ALA A 250 -1.94 6.75 22.53
CA ALA A 250 -1.12 5.64 22.10
C ALA A 250 -1.75 4.34 22.61
N GLY A 251 -1.97 3.43 21.68
CA GLY A 251 -2.66 2.17 21.85
C GLY A 251 -2.68 1.48 20.52
N GLY A 252 -2.86 0.16 20.55
CA GLY A 252 -2.74 -0.65 19.35
C GLY A 252 -2.03 -1.95 19.64
N PHE A 253 -1.66 -2.63 18.58
CA PHE A 253 -0.95 -3.90 18.67
C PHE A 253 0.56 -3.66 18.64
N ILE A 254 1.27 -4.27 19.58
CA ILE A 254 2.73 -4.36 19.54
C ILE A 254 3.09 -5.82 19.35
N THR A 255 3.94 -6.10 18.36
CA THR A 255 4.42 -7.46 18.09
C THR A 255 5.00 -8.08 19.35
N SER A 256 4.71 -9.35 19.61
CA SER A 256 5.15 -10.07 20.81
C SER A 256 4.64 -9.51 22.15
N ILE A 257 3.75 -8.51 22.17
CA ILE A 257 3.06 -8.03 23.39
C ILE A 257 1.53 -8.09 23.22
N GLY A 258 1.03 -7.97 21.99
CA GLY A 258 -0.39 -8.05 21.69
C GLY A 258 -1.10 -6.69 21.71
N PRO A 259 -2.44 -6.69 21.72
CA PRO A 259 -3.23 -5.47 21.77
C PRO A 259 -3.14 -4.80 23.15
N LEU A 260 -2.83 -3.52 23.15
CA LEU A 260 -2.71 -2.69 24.33
C LEU A 260 -3.92 -1.74 24.46
N VAL A 261 -4.41 -1.58 25.70
CA VAL A 261 -5.46 -0.61 26.03
C VAL A 261 -4.98 0.80 25.65
N PRO A 262 -5.75 1.60 24.90
CA PRO A 262 -5.35 2.97 24.55
C PRO A 262 -5.13 3.86 25.78
N LEU A 263 -4.01 4.59 25.82
CA LEU A 263 -3.66 5.54 26.87
C LEU A 263 -3.39 6.93 26.27
N PRO A 264 -3.96 8.00 26.85
CA PRO A 264 -3.65 9.36 26.43
C PRO A 264 -2.22 9.76 26.84
N TYR A 265 -1.61 10.63 26.06
CA TYR A 265 -0.29 11.20 26.33
C TYR A 265 -0.18 12.62 25.74
N GLY A 266 0.59 13.47 26.40
CA GLY A 266 0.93 14.82 25.98
C GLY A 266 2.03 14.89 24.93
N ASP A 267 2.44 16.10 24.59
CA ASP A 267 3.62 16.28 23.74
C ASP A 267 4.87 15.81 24.49
N TYR A 268 5.80 15.21 23.78
CA TYR A 268 7.12 14.90 24.32
C TYR A 268 8.18 15.08 23.24
N PHE A 269 9.43 15.15 23.67
CA PHE A 269 10.58 15.20 22.79
C PHE A 269 11.35 13.88 22.87
N ILE A 270 11.91 13.44 21.76
CA ILE A 270 12.76 12.24 21.71
C ILE A 270 13.96 12.53 20.83
N ASP A 271 15.13 12.01 21.19
CA ASP A 271 16.34 12.20 20.41
C ASP A 271 16.12 11.71 18.96
N ARG A 272 16.54 12.54 18.01
CA ARG A 272 16.41 12.28 16.57
C ARG A 272 17.18 11.02 16.17
N TYR A 273 18.32 10.80 16.83
CA TYR A 273 19.25 9.70 16.64
C TYR A 273 19.56 9.03 17.99
N GLU A 274 20.24 7.89 17.96
CA GLU A 274 20.76 7.21 19.14
C GLU A 274 21.90 8.02 19.80
N VAL A 275 22.17 7.74 21.08
CA VAL A 275 23.29 8.36 21.77
C VAL A 275 24.60 7.90 21.14
N SER A 276 25.46 8.85 20.74
CA SER A 276 26.76 8.53 20.13
C SER A 276 27.82 8.17 21.15
N ASN A 277 28.90 7.52 20.69
CA ASN A 277 30.09 7.29 21.50
C ASN A 277 30.69 8.58 22.05
N GLU A 278 30.74 9.65 21.26
CA GLU A 278 31.19 10.98 21.69
C GLU A 278 30.34 11.51 22.85
N GLN A 279 29.01 11.46 22.71
CA GLN A 279 28.08 11.91 23.73
C GLN A 279 28.16 11.06 25.02
N PHE A 280 28.40 9.75 24.92
CA PHE A 280 28.59 8.90 26.08
C PHE A 280 29.96 9.11 26.73
N HIS A 281 30.98 9.49 25.95
CA HIS A 281 32.32 9.78 26.47
C HIS A 281 32.30 11.01 27.38
N GLU A 282 31.47 12.01 27.09
CA GLU A 282 31.24 13.16 27.99
C GLU A 282 30.75 12.72 29.39
N PHE A 283 29.91 11.69 29.49
CA PHE A 283 29.46 11.13 30.76
C PHE A 283 30.61 10.45 31.52
N VAL A 284 31.44 9.68 30.81
CA VAL A 284 32.63 9.05 31.39
C VAL A 284 33.61 10.12 31.89
N GLU A 285 33.89 11.15 31.10
CA GLU A 285 34.79 12.25 31.48
C GLU A 285 34.24 13.09 32.65
N ALA A 286 32.92 13.18 32.80
CA ALA A 286 32.26 13.82 33.93
C ALA A 286 32.26 12.98 35.22
N GLY A 287 32.91 11.81 35.22
CA GLY A 287 32.99 10.91 36.35
C GLY A 287 31.72 10.07 36.55
N GLY A 288 31.04 9.70 35.47
CA GLY A 288 29.75 9.01 35.50
C GLY A 288 29.76 7.68 36.26
N TYR A 289 30.89 6.95 36.23
CA TYR A 289 31.07 5.69 36.95
C TYR A 289 31.59 5.88 38.39
N GLU A 290 32.02 7.09 38.74
CA GLU A 290 32.53 7.44 40.07
C GLU A 290 31.48 8.16 40.93
N ARG A 291 30.33 8.53 40.36
CA ARG A 291 29.27 9.29 41.01
C ARG A 291 28.00 8.47 41.17
N GLU A 292 27.76 7.99 42.39
CA GLU A 292 26.57 7.21 42.76
C GLU A 292 25.25 7.97 42.50
N ASP A 293 25.26 9.30 42.54
CA ASP A 293 24.07 10.15 42.33
C ASP A 293 23.33 9.90 41.00
N PHE A 294 24.02 9.39 39.96
CA PHE A 294 23.41 9.07 38.67
C PHE A 294 22.78 7.68 38.62
N TRP A 295 23.06 6.81 39.59
CA TRP A 295 22.64 5.42 39.59
C TRP A 295 21.41 5.23 40.49
N THR A 296 20.28 5.74 40.01
CA THR A 296 19.03 5.85 40.79
C THR A 296 18.24 4.54 40.93
N HIS A 297 18.56 3.53 40.13
CA HIS A 297 17.84 2.24 40.09
C HIS A 297 18.54 1.14 40.91
N GLU A 298 17.76 0.27 41.57
CA GLU A 298 18.31 -0.89 42.27
C GLU A 298 18.93 -1.91 41.29
N PHE A 299 20.15 -2.35 41.60
CA PHE A 299 20.86 -3.40 40.86
C PHE A 299 20.37 -4.78 41.28
N VAL A 300 19.71 -5.49 40.37
CA VAL A 300 19.14 -6.81 40.61
C VAL A 300 19.60 -7.77 39.52
N ASP A 301 20.41 -8.75 39.91
CA ASP A 301 20.87 -9.83 39.04
C ASP A 301 20.12 -11.11 39.41
N SER A 302 19.14 -11.47 38.58
CA SER A 302 18.17 -12.52 38.89
C SER A 302 17.45 -12.24 40.22
N ASP A 303 17.76 -12.96 41.28
CA ASP A 303 17.19 -12.74 42.63
C ASP A 303 18.13 -12.00 43.59
N ARG A 304 19.36 -11.69 43.17
CA ARG A 304 20.39 -11.08 44.03
C ARG A 304 20.44 -9.57 43.82
N ARG A 305 20.25 -8.82 44.91
CA ARG A 305 20.56 -7.39 44.96
C ARG A 305 22.06 -7.17 45.10
N LEU A 306 22.61 -6.25 44.31
CA LEU A 306 24.02 -5.85 44.35
C LEU A 306 24.16 -4.45 44.96
N SER A 307 25.26 -4.20 45.68
CA SER A 307 25.63 -2.82 46.03
C SER A 307 26.10 -2.05 44.79
N TRP A 308 26.12 -0.72 44.87
CA TRP A 308 26.67 0.12 43.80
C TRP A 308 28.11 -0.28 43.44
N SER A 309 28.97 -0.51 44.44
CA SER A 309 30.34 -0.96 44.20
C SER A 309 30.43 -2.31 43.49
N GLU A 310 29.60 -3.29 43.88
CA GLU A 310 29.54 -4.60 43.22
C GLU A 310 29.02 -4.50 41.77
N ALA A 311 28.13 -3.55 41.49
CA ALA A 311 27.64 -3.30 40.14
C ALA A 311 28.70 -2.62 39.27
N MET A 312 29.44 -1.63 39.82
CA MET A 312 30.50 -0.94 39.07
C MET A 312 31.63 -1.89 38.64
N GLU A 313 31.96 -2.91 39.44
CA GLU A 313 32.90 -3.98 39.06
C GLU A 313 32.45 -4.79 37.82
N ARG A 314 31.18 -4.69 37.41
CA ARG A 314 30.65 -5.33 36.20
C ARG A 314 30.66 -4.41 34.98
N PHE A 315 30.87 -3.12 35.17
CA PHE A 315 30.79 -2.12 34.10
C PHE A 315 32.16 -1.67 33.61
N GLU A 316 32.97 -2.68 33.25
CA GLU A 316 34.31 -2.48 32.70
C GLU A 316 34.33 -2.68 31.17
N ASP A 317 35.20 -1.93 30.51
CA ASP A 317 35.53 -2.03 29.09
C ASP A 317 36.42 -3.25 28.82
N ALA A 318 36.81 -3.46 27.56
CA ALA A 318 37.62 -4.61 27.17
C ALA A 318 39.03 -4.65 27.82
N THR A 319 39.45 -3.57 28.49
CA THR A 319 40.74 -3.42 29.17
C THR A 319 40.65 -3.46 30.70
N GLY A 320 39.45 -3.64 31.26
CA GLY A 320 39.21 -3.64 32.71
C GLY A 320 39.13 -2.24 33.33
N ARG A 321 38.74 -1.22 32.55
CA ARG A 321 38.48 0.14 33.05
C ARG A 321 37.00 0.46 32.98
N SER A 322 36.48 1.35 33.81
CA SER A 322 35.09 1.81 33.71
C SER A 322 34.76 2.33 32.30
N GLY A 323 33.65 1.86 31.73
CA GLY A 323 33.19 2.28 30.41
C GLY A 323 32.50 1.14 29.63
N PRO A 324 31.83 1.44 28.50
CA PRO A 324 31.12 0.47 27.67
C PRO A 324 31.96 -0.76 27.29
N ALA A 325 31.32 -1.93 27.18
CA ALA A 325 32.02 -3.20 26.95
C ALA A 325 32.75 -3.28 25.59
N THR A 326 32.36 -2.46 24.61
CA THR A 326 33.00 -2.40 23.29
C THR A 326 34.20 -1.45 23.23
N TRP A 327 34.43 -0.67 24.30
CA TRP A 327 35.48 0.34 24.36
C TRP A 327 36.82 -0.22 24.84
N GLU A 328 37.86 0.61 24.71
CA GLU A 328 39.20 0.31 25.22
C GLU A 328 39.80 1.54 25.89
N LEU A 329 40.40 1.34 27.06
CA LEU A 329 41.08 2.39 27.83
C LEU A 329 40.16 3.55 28.26
N GLY A 330 38.88 3.26 28.54
CA GLY A 330 37.86 4.21 28.97
C GLY A 330 37.32 5.12 27.88
N ARG A 331 37.53 4.78 26.59
CA ARG A 331 37.15 5.62 25.45
C ARG A 331 36.78 4.79 24.21
N PRO A 332 36.00 5.34 23.27
CA PRO A 332 35.74 4.67 22.00
C PRO A 332 37.03 4.54 21.19
N LYS A 333 37.06 3.58 20.25
CA LYS A 333 38.19 3.50 19.32
C LYS A 333 38.20 4.73 18.43
N ARG A 334 39.40 5.11 18.00
CA ARG A 334 39.59 6.27 17.14
C ARG A 334 38.84 6.10 15.82
N GLY A 335 37.99 7.06 15.48
CA GLY A 335 37.15 7.05 14.28
C GLY A 335 35.74 6.49 14.52
N GLU A 336 35.45 6.00 15.72
CA GLU A 336 34.12 5.48 16.11
C GLU A 336 33.29 6.49 16.91
N GLU A 337 33.75 7.75 17.05
CA GLU A 337 33.12 8.77 17.90
C GLU A 337 31.68 9.08 17.47
N ALA A 338 31.41 9.04 16.16
CA ALA A 338 30.10 9.29 15.57
C ALA A 338 29.20 8.03 15.50
N LEU A 339 29.71 6.84 15.84
CA LEU A 339 28.88 5.64 15.94
C LEU A 339 27.96 5.72 17.17
N PRO A 340 26.79 5.08 17.15
CA PRO A 340 26.00 4.89 18.34
C PRO A 340 26.82 4.16 19.41
N VAL A 341 26.64 4.56 20.67
CA VAL A 341 27.26 3.83 21.79
C VAL A 341 26.66 2.44 21.87
N THR A 342 27.52 1.44 22.02
CA THR A 342 27.15 0.03 22.10
C THR A 342 27.82 -0.66 23.27
N GLY A 343 27.35 -1.86 23.65
CA GLY A 343 27.94 -2.59 24.78
C GLY A 343 27.64 -1.95 26.12
N VAL A 344 26.51 -1.25 26.21
CA VAL A 344 26.01 -0.62 27.44
C VAL A 344 24.83 -1.43 27.99
N SER A 345 24.84 -1.58 29.30
CA SER A 345 23.75 -2.20 30.05
C SER A 345 22.56 -1.24 30.17
N TRP A 346 21.41 -1.75 30.57
CA TRP A 346 20.25 -0.90 30.88
C TRP A 346 20.56 0.09 32.00
N TYR A 347 21.33 -0.34 33.01
CA TYR A 347 21.73 0.51 34.13
C TYR A 347 22.64 1.66 33.69
N GLU A 348 23.61 1.40 32.81
CA GLU A 348 24.47 2.45 32.23
C GLU A 348 23.67 3.44 31.39
N ALA A 349 22.71 2.95 30.60
CA ALA A 349 21.82 3.80 29.81
C ALA A 349 20.92 4.68 30.69
N ALA A 350 20.37 4.13 31.78
CA ALA A 350 19.57 4.86 32.75
C ALA A 350 20.41 5.91 33.51
N ALA A 351 21.63 5.58 33.93
CA ALA A 351 22.53 6.53 34.59
C ALA A 351 22.95 7.68 33.66
N TYR A 352 23.14 7.38 32.37
CA TYR A 352 23.35 8.41 31.35
C TYR A 352 22.11 9.32 31.18
N ALA A 353 20.91 8.76 31.22
CA ALA A 353 19.67 9.53 31.16
C ALA A 353 19.58 10.54 32.32
N GLU A 354 19.89 10.10 33.54
CA GLU A 354 19.98 10.95 34.75
C GLU A 354 21.03 12.06 34.58
N PHE A 355 22.22 11.73 34.06
CA PHE A 355 23.25 12.71 33.77
C PHE A 355 22.78 13.82 32.81
N ARG A 356 21.94 13.47 31.83
CA ARG A 356 21.37 14.43 30.86
C ARG A 356 20.09 15.10 31.34
N GLY A 357 19.55 14.72 32.50
CA GLY A 357 18.24 15.19 32.97
C GLY A 357 17.09 14.80 32.04
N LYS A 358 17.21 13.65 31.39
CA LYS A 358 16.25 13.06 30.45
C LYS A 358 15.85 11.66 30.95
N SER A 359 15.08 10.92 30.18
CA SER A 359 14.69 9.54 30.51
C SER A 359 14.89 8.59 29.33
N LEU A 360 14.99 7.28 29.58
CA LEU A 360 14.79 6.30 28.52
C LEU A 360 13.31 6.34 28.07
N PRO A 361 13.00 6.08 26.80
CA PRO A 361 11.60 6.04 26.37
C PRO A 361 10.86 4.84 26.99
N THR A 362 9.57 5.01 27.29
CA THR A 362 8.68 3.84 27.44
C THR A 362 8.39 3.21 26.08
N LEU A 363 7.91 1.98 26.09
CA LEU A 363 7.55 1.24 24.89
C LEU A 363 6.54 1.97 24.02
N ARG A 364 5.48 2.57 24.59
CA ARG A 364 4.50 3.31 23.78
C ARG A 364 5.03 4.60 23.22
N HIS A 365 5.82 5.34 23.99
CA HIS A 365 6.53 6.50 23.47
C HIS A 365 7.41 6.09 22.29
N TRP A 366 8.23 5.06 22.48
CA TRP A 366 9.12 4.57 21.44
C TRP A 366 8.36 4.10 20.19
N VAL A 367 7.34 3.25 20.34
CA VAL A 367 6.54 2.74 19.21
C VAL A 367 5.85 3.86 18.46
N ARG A 368 5.34 4.86 19.18
CA ARG A 368 4.71 6.03 18.57
C ARG A 368 5.71 6.86 17.77
N ALA A 369 6.88 7.12 18.33
CA ALA A 369 7.96 7.84 17.66
C ALA A 369 8.51 7.07 16.45
N ALA A 370 8.73 5.75 16.59
CA ALA A 370 9.27 4.88 15.55
C ALA A 370 8.30 4.66 14.38
N GLY A 371 6.99 4.67 14.65
CA GLY A 371 5.97 4.36 13.66
C GLY A 371 6.08 2.91 13.17
N THR A 372 6.19 1.94 14.08
CA THR A 372 6.43 0.52 13.76
C THR A 372 5.44 -0.10 12.77
N GLY A 373 4.22 0.45 12.66
CA GLY A 373 3.23 0.08 11.64
C GLY A 373 3.64 0.40 10.20
N GLN A 374 4.65 1.25 9.99
CA GLN A 374 5.20 1.63 8.69
C GLN A 374 6.51 0.90 8.36
N GLY A 375 6.78 -0.24 9.01
CA GLY A 375 7.98 -1.04 8.80
C GLY A 375 8.26 -1.40 7.34
N GLY A 376 7.22 -1.59 6.52
CA GLY A 376 7.38 -1.86 5.09
C GLY A 376 8.08 -0.75 4.29
N SER A 377 8.03 0.50 4.77
CA SER A 377 8.76 1.63 4.17
C SER A 377 10.08 1.90 4.88
N ILE A 378 10.10 1.79 6.22
CA ILE A 378 11.25 2.14 7.06
C ILE A 378 12.38 1.12 6.90
N ILE A 379 12.08 -0.18 7.08
CA ILE A 379 13.06 -1.26 7.12
C ILE A 379 13.97 -1.31 5.87
N PRO A 380 13.46 -1.16 4.62
CA PRO A 380 14.31 -1.17 3.42
C PRO A 380 15.35 -0.06 3.35
N LEU A 381 15.17 1.03 4.10
CA LEU A 381 16.10 2.16 4.16
C LEU A 381 16.88 2.20 5.48
N SER A 382 16.97 1.07 6.18
CA SER A 382 17.52 0.91 7.53
C SER A 382 18.62 -0.16 7.58
N ASN A 383 19.37 -0.22 8.69
CA ASN A 383 20.61 -0.99 8.78
C ASN A 383 20.44 -2.49 9.11
N PHE A 384 19.42 -3.21 8.64
CA PHE A 384 19.21 -4.62 9.05
C PHE A 384 20.11 -5.65 8.37
N ASP A 385 20.69 -5.31 7.22
CA ASP A 385 21.60 -6.19 6.45
C ASP A 385 23.05 -5.68 6.49
N GLY A 386 23.38 -4.87 7.50
CA GLY A 386 24.72 -4.34 7.73
C GLY A 386 25.68 -5.40 8.30
N ASN A 387 26.98 -5.11 8.27
CA ASN A 387 27.99 -5.93 8.95
C ASN A 387 28.45 -5.32 10.29
N GLU A 388 28.07 -4.07 10.57
CA GLU A 388 28.51 -3.27 11.72
C GLU A 388 27.53 -2.09 11.94
N PRO A 389 27.51 -1.47 13.14
CA PRO A 389 26.74 -0.24 13.33
C PRO A 389 27.32 0.89 12.47
N ALA A 390 26.46 1.81 12.03
CA ALA A 390 26.86 2.95 11.23
C ALA A 390 26.68 4.28 11.99
N PRO A 391 27.39 5.35 11.60
CA PRO A 391 27.14 6.67 12.16
C PRO A 391 25.69 7.08 11.98
N SER A 392 25.10 7.69 12.99
CA SER A 392 23.71 8.11 12.92
C SER A 392 23.46 9.09 11.76
N GLY A 393 22.34 8.92 11.09
CA GLY A 393 21.95 9.65 9.87
C GLY A 393 22.51 9.06 8.57
N THR A 394 23.29 7.97 8.63
CA THR A 394 23.72 7.25 7.42
C THR A 394 22.53 6.67 6.66
N PHE A 395 21.58 6.09 7.39
CA PHE A 395 20.40 5.47 6.83
C PHE A 395 19.23 6.45 6.78
N GLN A 396 18.41 6.32 5.75
CA GLN A 396 17.35 7.30 5.44
C GLN A 396 15.95 6.80 5.83
N GLY A 397 15.84 5.68 6.54
CA GLY A 397 14.58 5.18 7.11
C GLY A 397 14.04 6.13 8.19
N MET A 398 13.24 7.10 7.77
CA MET A 398 12.66 8.15 8.61
C MET A 398 11.30 7.71 9.16
N SER A 399 11.06 7.92 10.45
CA SER A 399 9.76 7.66 11.07
C SER A 399 8.72 8.75 10.77
N PRO A 400 7.42 8.51 11.04
CA PRO A 400 6.38 9.52 10.98
C PRO A 400 6.63 10.75 11.87
N SER A 401 7.38 10.58 12.95
CA SER A 401 7.74 11.67 13.88
C SER A 401 9.06 12.37 13.53
N GLY A 402 9.76 11.91 12.50
CA GLY A 402 11.02 12.49 12.04
C GLY A 402 12.27 12.05 12.76
N THR A 403 12.18 10.97 13.55
CA THR A 403 13.35 10.23 14.04
C THR A 403 13.96 9.37 12.94
N PHE A 404 15.24 9.04 13.12
CA PHE A 404 16.03 8.19 12.24
C PHE A 404 16.68 7.06 13.05
N ASP A 405 17.13 6.03 12.34
CA ASP A 405 17.91 4.89 12.86
C ASP A 405 17.25 4.06 13.98
N MET A 406 15.95 4.29 14.25
CA MET A 406 15.14 3.47 15.17
C MET A 406 14.93 2.03 14.66
N ALA A 407 15.35 1.73 13.44
CA ALA A 407 15.23 0.44 12.79
C ALA A 407 16.63 -0.06 12.42
N GLY A 408 17.05 -1.17 13.03
CA GLY A 408 18.17 -1.98 12.58
C GLY A 408 19.58 -1.47 12.88
N ASN A 409 19.83 -0.26 13.37
CA ASN A 409 21.21 0.16 13.62
C ASN A 409 21.73 -0.43 14.95
N VAL A 410 21.11 -0.08 16.06
CA VAL A 410 21.33 -0.71 17.37
C VAL A 410 19.99 -0.96 18.06
N ARG A 411 19.94 -1.97 18.92
CA ARG A 411 18.80 -2.15 19.82
C ARG A 411 18.76 -1.00 20.81
N GLU A 412 17.58 -0.57 21.19
CA GLU A 412 17.41 0.56 22.09
C GLU A 412 16.73 0.14 23.39
N TRP A 413 17.41 0.36 24.51
CA TRP A 413 16.87 0.13 25.84
C TRP A 413 15.64 1.01 26.15
N LEU A 414 14.63 0.42 26.77
CA LEU A 414 13.41 1.08 27.24
C LEU A 414 13.31 1.04 28.76
N LEU A 415 12.44 1.89 29.34
CA LEU A 415 12.14 1.83 30.77
C LEU A 415 11.42 0.53 31.17
N ASN A 416 10.54 0.01 30.32
CA ASN A 416 9.64 -1.10 30.67
C ASN A 416 10.39 -2.38 31.06
N SER A 417 9.87 -3.09 32.06
CA SER A 417 10.33 -4.43 32.43
C SER A 417 9.52 -5.54 31.74
N ALA A 418 10.09 -6.75 31.75
CA ALA A 418 9.39 -7.99 31.50
C ALA A 418 9.87 -9.03 32.53
N GLY A 419 9.20 -9.14 33.66
CA GLY A 419 9.68 -9.83 34.85
C GLY A 419 10.94 -9.14 35.42
N GLY A 420 12.01 -9.90 35.64
CA GLY A 420 13.31 -9.38 36.08
C GLY A 420 14.18 -8.77 34.97
N GLU A 421 13.69 -8.81 33.73
CA GLU A 421 14.42 -8.43 32.53
C GLU A 421 13.94 -7.06 31.99
N ARG A 422 14.59 -6.54 30.95
CA ARG A 422 14.26 -5.24 30.34
C ARG A 422 13.98 -5.35 28.85
N HIS A 423 13.09 -4.49 28.37
CA HIS A 423 12.79 -4.38 26.94
C HIS A 423 13.88 -3.63 26.18
N ALA A 424 14.23 -4.16 25.02
CA ALA A 424 14.99 -3.48 23.99
C ALA A 424 14.26 -3.60 22.64
N VAL A 425 14.26 -2.55 21.84
CA VAL A 425 13.45 -2.44 20.60
C VAL A 425 14.29 -1.97 19.42
N GLY A 426 13.69 -1.88 18.23
CA GLY A 426 14.31 -1.33 17.02
C GLY A 426 15.12 -2.34 16.22
N GLY A 427 15.70 -3.33 16.89
CA GLY A 427 16.62 -4.29 16.30
C GLY A 427 17.97 -3.67 15.93
N ALA A 428 19.01 -4.49 15.87
CA ALA A 428 20.34 -4.09 15.45
C ALA A 428 20.73 -4.67 14.08
N TRP A 429 21.92 -4.31 13.63
CA TRP A 429 22.39 -4.56 12.27
C TRP A 429 22.59 -6.04 11.92
N SER A 430 22.61 -6.88 12.96
CA SER A 430 22.71 -8.33 12.87
C SER A 430 21.41 -9.04 13.24
N ASP A 431 20.37 -8.31 13.62
CA ASP A 431 19.09 -8.89 14.00
C ASP A 431 18.20 -9.12 12.77
N PRO A 432 17.28 -10.08 12.84
CA PRO A 432 16.21 -10.17 11.86
C PRO A 432 15.35 -8.90 11.84
N ALA A 433 15.00 -8.42 10.65
CA ALA A 433 14.25 -7.18 10.45
C ALA A 433 12.91 -7.08 11.21
N TYR A 434 12.29 -8.20 11.58
CA TYR A 434 11.05 -8.20 12.36
C TYR A 434 11.23 -7.67 13.80
N PHE A 435 12.48 -7.56 14.29
CA PHE A 435 12.78 -6.93 15.59
C PHE A 435 12.49 -5.43 15.61
N PHE A 436 12.32 -4.77 14.46
CA PHE A 436 11.85 -3.39 14.43
C PHE A 436 10.46 -3.24 15.06
N SER A 437 9.55 -4.19 14.77
CA SER A 437 8.14 -4.07 15.09
C SER A 437 7.76 -4.64 16.46
N GLY A 438 8.70 -5.29 17.16
CA GLY A 438 8.45 -5.96 18.44
C GLY A 438 9.63 -5.85 19.40
N PRO A 439 9.39 -5.80 20.71
CA PRO A 439 10.46 -5.79 21.68
C PRO A 439 11.13 -7.15 21.83
N ASN A 440 12.40 -7.09 22.17
CA ASN A 440 13.18 -8.18 22.73
C ASN A 440 13.35 -7.96 24.23
N VAL A 441 13.48 -9.04 24.99
CA VAL A 441 13.68 -9.00 26.44
C VAL A 441 15.02 -9.66 26.76
N GLN A 442 15.81 -8.96 27.57
CA GLN A 442 17.17 -9.35 27.91
C GLN A 442 17.56 -8.80 29.28
N SER A 443 18.67 -9.30 29.83
CA SER A 443 19.05 -8.99 31.21
C SER A 443 19.38 -7.51 31.31
N PRO A 444 18.99 -6.78 32.37
CA PRO A 444 19.40 -5.39 32.54
C PRO A 444 20.93 -5.22 32.63
N PHE A 445 21.67 -6.31 32.88
CA PHE A 445 23.14 -6.36 32.85
C PHE A 445 23.73 -6.73 31.49
N ASP A 446 22.93 -7.06 30.47
CA ASP A 446 23.45 -7.46 29.17
C ASP A 446 24.13 -6.30 28.43
N ARG A 447 25.40 -6.49 28.10
CA ARG A 447 26.26 -5.49 27.45
C ARG A 447 26.68 -5.96 26.05
N LEU A 448 25.72 -6.51 25.30
CA LEU A 448 25.96 -6.99 23.95
C LEU A 448 26.38 -5.83 23.03
N PRO A 449 27.24 -6.07 22.02
CA PRO A 449 27.72 -5.03 21.09
C PRO A 449 26.62 -4.47 20.17
N VAL A 450 25.40 -4.97 20.31
CA VAL A 450 24.20 -4.51 19.59
C VAL A 450 23.29 -3.65 20.45
N ASN A 451 23.55 -3.54 21.76
CA ASN A 451 22.73 -2.80 22.71
C ASN A 451 23.22 -1.35 22.81
N GLY A 452 22.37 -0.42 22.42
CA GLY A 452 22.50 1.02 22.62
C GLY A 452 21.20 1.60 23.20
N PHE A 453 20.99 2.90 23.02
CA PHE A 453 19.78 3.58 23.50
C PHE A 453 19.66 4.99 22.91
N ARG A 454 18.48 5.59 23.09
CA ARG A 454 18.20 7.02 22.88
C ARG A 454 17.41 7.56 24.05
N LEU A 455 17.32 8.89 24.19
CA LEU A 455 16.60 9.51 25.30
C LEU A 455 15.31 10.21 24.85
N ALA A 456 14.38 10.31 25.78
CA ALA A 456 13.16 11.09 25.69
C ALA A 456 13.12 12.15 26.78
N GLN A 457 12.40 13.24 26.53
CA GLN A 457 12.10 14.31 27.47
C GLN A 457 10.59 14.57 27.47
N TYR A 458 9.97 14.28 28.60
CA TYR A 458 8.52 14.39 28.79
C TYR A 458 8.14 15.80 29.25
N THR A 459 6.99 16.30 28.77
CA THR A 459 6.52 17.66 29.13
C THR A 459 5.58 17.66 30.33
N GLN A 460 5.04 16.50 30.70
CA GLN A 460 4.13 16.32 31.83
C GLN A 460 4.63 15.20 32.74
N GLU A 461 4.44 15.33 34.05
CA GLU A 461 4.84 14.32 35.05
C GLU A 461 4.07 13.00 34.90
N ASP A 462 2.83 13.04 34.38
CA ASP A 462 1.93 11.88 34.25
C ASP A 462 1.81 11.35 32.80
N ASP A 463 2.71 11.73 31.89
CA ASP A 463 2.72 11.19 30.52
C ASP A 463 2.99 9.67 30.56
N PHE A 464 1.94 8.91 30.22
CA PHE A 464 1.84 7.45 30.42
C PHE A 464 1.94 6.99 31.88
N GLY A 465 1.17 7.64 32.77
CA GLY A 465 1.09 7.33 34.21
C GLY A 465 1.14 5.83 34.55
N GLY A 466 2.19 5.43 35.27
CA GLY A 466 2.41 4.05 35.72
C GLY A 466 2.94 3.08 34.65
N GLU A 467 3.08 3.51 33.39
CA GLU A 467 3.56 2.66 32.29
C GLU A 467 5.04 2.32 32.43
N ALA A 468 5.87 3.29 32.82
CA ALA A 468 7.30 3.06 33.04
C ALA A 468 7.53 1.95 34.09
N GLU A 469 6.62 1.85 35.07
CA GLU A 469 6.60 0.85 36.13
C GLU A 469 5.79 -0.40 35.79
N ALA A 470 5.06 -0.40 34.67
CA ALA A 470 4.23 -1.52 34.26
C ALA A 470 5.11 -2.65 33.71
N ASP A 471 4.96 -3.83 34.30
CA ASP A 471 5.56 -5.05 33.78
C ASP A 471 4.85 -5.51 32.51
N MET A 472 5.58 -5.66 31.41
CA MET A 472 5.05 -5.99 30.08
C MET A 472 5.69 -7.28 29.55
N PRO A 473 5.29 -8.47 30.02
CA PRO A 473 5.86 -9.72 29.53
C PRO A 473 5.56 -9.93 28.04
N LEU A 474 6.50 -10.57 27.33
CA LEU A 474 6.26 -10.94 25.93
C LEU A 474 5.23 -12.07 25.83
N LEU A 475 4.25 -11.89 24.94
CA LEU A 475 3.37 -12.93 24.42
C LEU A 475 4.12 -13.75 23.36
N VAL A 476 5.04 -14.61 23.80
CA VAL A 476 5.67 -15.62 22.94
C VAL A 476 4.95 -16.94 23.15
N ARG A 477 4.47 -17.54 22.05
CA ARG A 477 3.80 -18.85 22.05
C ARG A 477 4.56 -19.81 21.16
N ASN A 478 5.16 -20.85 21.75
CA ASN A 478 5.91 -21.84 21.01
C ASN A 478 5.02 -23.04 20.64
N TYR A 479 4.39 -22.96 19.46
CA TYR A 479 3.53 -24.02 18.95
C TYR A 479 4.26 -25.36 18.68
N ASN A 480 5.59 -25.39 18.64
CA ASN A 480 6.34 -26.65 18.50
C ASN A 480 6.30 -27.51 19.79
N GLU A 481 6.08 -26.87 20.94
CA GLU A 481 6.01 -27.52 22.26
C GLU A 481 4.58 -27.87 22.67
N GLU A 482 3.58 -27.23 22.05
CA GLU A 482 2.17 -27.51 22.32
C GLU A 482 1.64 -28.70 21.50
N ARG A 483 0.53 -29.28 21.96
CA ARG A 483 -0.14 -30.39 21.29
C ARG A 483 -1.63 -30.13 21.21
N PRO A 484 -2.27 -30.36 20.03
CA PRO A 484 -3.72 -30.32 19.93
C PRO A 484 -4.37 -31.30 20.90
N VAL A 485 -5.58 -30.98 21.33
CA VAL A 485 -6.42 -31.90 22.11
C VAL A 485 -6.76 -33.19 21.34
N SER A 486 -7.21 -34.22 22.08
CA SER A 486 -7.69 -35.48 21.49
C SER A 486 -8.96 -35.29 20.66
N ASP A 487 -9.28 -36.24 19.78
CA ASP A 487 -10.49 -36.18 18.95
C ASP A 487 -11.79 -36.24 19.75
N GLU A 488 -11.77 -36.81 20.95
CA GLU A 488 -12.92 -36.79 21.85
C GLU A 488 -13.17 -35.38 22.39
N VAL A 489 -12.12 -34.71 22.87
CA VAL A 489 -12.21 -33.34 23.39
C VAL A 489 -12.51 -32.35 22.27
N PHE A 490 -11.87 -32.50 21.10
CA PHE A 490 -12.18 -31.70 19.91
C PHE A 490 -13.67 -31.78 19.54
N ARG A 491 -14.26 -32.99 19.53
CA ARG A 491 -15.71 -33.14 19.26
C ARG A 491 -16.56 -32.38 20.27
N ALA A 492 -16.20 -32.40 21.55
CA ALA A 492 -16.90 -31.62 22.56
C ALA A 492 -16.81 -30.10 22.28
N TYR A 493 -15.64 -29.61 21.83
CA TYR A 493 -15.48 -28.22 21.43
C TYR A 493 -16.23 -27.89 20.14
N ALA A 494 -16.17 -28.75 19.11
CA ALA A 494 -16.87 -28.52 17.84
C ALA A 494 -18.39 -28.43 18.02
N ASN A 495 -18.96 -29.26 18.90
CA ASN A 495 -20.40 -29.28 19.19
C ASN A 495 -20.95 -27.93 19.70
N GLN A 496 -20.10 -27.04 20.22
CA GLN A 496 -20.55 -25.72 20.71
C GLN A 496 -21.03 -24.79 19.57
N PHE A 497 -20.64 -25.10 18.32
CA PHE A 497 -20.97 -24.34 17.12
C PHE A 497 -22.19 -24.89 16.39
N ASP A 498 -22.71 -26.05 16.81
CA ASP A 498 -23.89 -26.64 16.20
C ASP A 498 -25.16 -25.91 16.65
N TYR A 499 -26.14 -25.89 15.75
CA TYR A 499 -27.43 -25.28 15.95
C TYR A 499 -28.51 -26.06 15.19
N ASP A 500 -29.74 -26.03 15.71
CA ASP A 500 -30.87 -26.67 15.05
C ASP A 500 -31.22 -25.95 13.73
N PRO A 501 -31.61 -26.70 12.68
CA PRO A 501 -32.11 -26.09 11.46
C PRO A 501 -33.27 -25.14 11.74
N ALA A 502 -33.12 -23.88 11.33
CA ALA A 502 -34.14 -22.84 11.46
C ALA A 502 -34.38 -22.15 10.11
N PRO A 503 -35.58 -21.60 9.85
CA PRO A 503 -35.83 -20.79 8.66
C PRO A 503 -34.87 -19.61 8.56
N LEU A 504 -34.34 -19.34 7.35
CA LEU A 504 -33.46 -18.20 7.12
C LEU A 504 -34.22 -16.86 7.12
N ASN A 505 -35.51 -16.86 6.77
CA ASN A 505 -36.30 -15.64 6.56
C ASN A 505 -35.51 -14.58 5.77
N ALA A 506 -34.88 -15.04 4.68
CA ALA A 506 -33.97 -14.25 3.89
C ALA A 506 -34.72 -13.22 3.04
N VAL A 507 -34.17 -12.01 2.96
CA VAL A 507 -34.69 -10.89 2.20
C VAL A 507 -33.56 -10.33 1.34
N ILE A 508 -33.84 -10.14 0.05
CA ILE A 508 -32.99 -9.32 -0.82
C ILE A 508 -33.52 -7.90 -0.66
N GLU A 509 -32.75 -7.06 0.02
CA GLU A 509 -33.12 -5.67 0.34
C GLU A 509 -32.96 -4.79 -0.89
N GLU A 510 -31.87 -5.01 -1.63
CA GLU A 510 -31.57 -4.29 -2.85
C GLU A 510 -30.77 -5.19 -3.80
N ARG A 511 -30.96 -4.97 -5.11
CA ARG A 511 -30.15 -5.59 -6.16
C ARG A 511 -29.62 -4.50 -7.07
N LEU A 512 -28.30 -4.44 -7.18
CA LEU A 512 -27.57 -3.45 -7.94
C LEU A 512 -26.92 -4.12 -9.14
N GLU A 513 -27.05 -3.53 -10.33
CA GLU A 513 -26.52 -4.07 -11.59
C GLU A 513 -25.29 -3.27 -12.06
N TYR A 514 -24.28 -3.98 -12.54
CA TYR A 514 -22.97 -3.47 -12.93
C TYR A 514 -22.41 -4.19 -14.17
N ASP A 515 -21.34 -3.64 -14.74
CA ASP A 515 -20.65 -4.25 -15.88
C ASP A 515 -20.03 -5.63 -15.54
N PHE A 516 -19.64 -5.84 -14.28
CA PHE A 516 -19.10 -7.12 -13.82
C PHE A 516 -20.17 -8.15 -13.46
N GLY A 517 -21.45 -7.76 -13.38
CA GLY A 517 -22.55 -8.59 -12.87
C GLY A 517 -23.46 -7.84 -11.92
N SER A 518 -24.00 -8.51 -10.91
CA SER A 518 -24.93 -7.91 -9.95
C SER A 518 -24.46 -8.08 -8.51
N VAL A 519 -24.81 -7.14 -7.65
CA VAL A 519 -24.62 -7.26 -6.19
C VAL A 519 -25.99 -7.27 -5.53
N GLU A 520 -26.27 -8.30 -4.76
CA GLU A 520 -27.45 -8.38 -3.91
C GLU A 520 -27.06 -8.03 -2.47
N ILE A 521 -27.75 -7.03 -1.92
CA ILE A 521 -27.70 -6.69 -0.50
C ILE A 521 -28.78 -7.53 0.17
N VAL A 522 -28.37 -8.41 1.07
CA VAL A 522 -29.26 -9.45 1.60
C VAL A 522 -29.18 -9.46 3.12
N SER A 523 -30.31 -9.79 3.75
CA SER A 523 -30.34 -10.08 5.18
C SER A 523 -31.09 -11.37 5.48
N PHE A 524 -30.64 -12.10 6.49
CA PHE A 524 -31.26 -13.35 6.93
C PHE A 524 -31.04 -13.58 8.44
N ASP A 525 -31.86 -14.42 9.04
CA ASP A 525 -31.82 -14.72 10.47
C ASP A 525 -30.55 -15.50 10.83
N GLY A 526 -29.77 -14.94 11.76
CA GLY A 526 -28.64 -15.58 12.41
C GLY A 526 -29.07 -16.56 13.51
N VAL A 527 -28.08 -17.11 14.21
CA VAL A 527 -28.29 -18.06 15.31
C VAL A 527 -28.00 -17.35 16.63
N GLY A 528 -29.04 -16.82 17.27
CA GLY A 528 -28.96 -16.18 18.61
C GLY A 528 -28.40 -14.75 18.63
N TRP A 529 -27.83 -14.26 17.53
CA TRP A 529 -27.12 -12.97 17.47
C TRP A 529 -27.75 -11.92 16.55
N GLY A 530 -29.04 -12.07 16.24
CA GLY A 530 -29.79 -11.16 15.37
C GLY A 530 -29.71 -11.54 13.90
N ARG A 531 -30.05 -10.60 13.01
CA ARG A 531 -30.00 -10.78 11.56
C ARG A 531 -28.58 -10.52 11.05
N ILE A 532 -28.16 -11.33 10.08
CA ILE A 532 -26.91 -11.20 9.35
C ILE A 532 -27.21 -10.39 8.10
N HIS A 533 -26.41 -9.34 7.86
CA HIS A 533 -26.37 -8.63 6.59
C HIS A 533 -25.23 -9.21 5.75
N ALA A 534 -25.40 -9.32 4.44
CA ALA A 534 -24.36 -9.80 3.55
C ALA A 534 -24.47 -9.17 2.15
N PHE A 535 -23.35 -9.16 1.44
CA PHE A 535 -23.29 -8.84 0.03
C PHE A 535 -23.02 -10.10 -0.77
N LEU A 536 -23.92 -10.44 -1.69
CA LEU A 536 -23.74 -11.54 -2.65
C LEU A 536 -23.43 -10.95 -4.03
N TYR A 537 -22.18 -11.08 -4.45
CA TYR A 537 -21.69 -10.68 -5.77
C TYR A 537 -21.89 -11.84 -6.73
N LEU A 538 -22.65 -11.62 -7.81
CA LEU A 538 -22.92 -12.59 -8.85
C LEU A 538 -22.27 -12.12 -10.16
N PRO A 539 -21.41 -12.92 -10.79
CA PRO A 539 -20.63 -12.50 -11.95
C PRO A 539 -21.46 -12.56 -13.25
N ALA A 540 -21.25 -11.63 -14.17
CA ALA A 540 -21.75 -11.70 -15.54
C ALA A 540 -20.86 -12.55 -16.46
N ALA A 541 -19.60 -12.78 -16.07
CA ALA A 541 -18.59 -13.46 -16.90
C ALA A 541 -18.80 -14.99 -17.02
N SER A 542 -19.76 -15.57 -16.29
CA SER A 542 -20.06 -17.00 -16.30
C SER A 542 -21.54 -17.26 -16.12
N SER A 543 -21.96 -18.52 -16.28
CA SER A 543 -23.32 -18.97 -16.09
C SER A 543 -23.49 -19.79 -14.81
N ALA A 544 -24.66 -19.64 -14.16
CA ALA A 544 -25.03 -20.46 -13.01
C ALA A 544 -25.07 -21.97 -13.37
N PRO A 545 -24.79 -22.88 -12.41
CA PRO A 545 -24.52 -22.61 -11.00
C PRO A 545 -23.08 -22.13 -10.74
N TYR A 546 -22.93 -21.11 -9.89
CA TYR A 546 -21.65 -20.44 -9.64
C TYR A 546 -20.82 -21.14 -8.57
N GLN A 547 -19.53 -21.33 -8.87
CA GLN A 547 -18.52 -21.55 -7.84
C GLN A 547 -18.46 -20.31 -6.95
N THR A 548 -18.37 -20.49 -5.63
CA THR A 548 -18.54 -19.38 -4.68
C THR A 548 -17.39 -19.30 -3.70
N VAL A 549 -16.94 -18.08 -3.44
CA VAL A 549 -15.95 -17.75 -2.40
C VAL A 549 -16.66 -17.03 -1.26
N VAL A 550 -16.57 -17.55 -0.03
CA VAL A 550 -17.03 -16.85 1.17
C VAL A 550 -15.85 -16.11 1.78
N TRP A 551 -15.93 -14.77 1.82
CA TRP A 551 -14.83 -13.93 2.29
C TRP A 551 -15.00 -13.53 3.75
N PHE A 552 -13.98 -13.83 4.56
CA PHE A 552 -13.84 -13.30 5.92
C PHE A 552 -12.74 -12.22 5.96
N PRO A 553 -13.05 -10.99 6.41
CA PRO A 553 -12.14 -9.85 6.28
C PRO A 553 -11.01 -9.83 7.33
N GLY A 554 -10.07 -8.90 7.16
CA GLY A 554 -9.06 -8.56 8.18
C GLY A 554 -9.63 -7.70 9.31
N SER A 555 -8.79 -7.41 10.32
CA SER A 555 -9.21 -6.71 11.55
C SER A 555 -9.70 -5.28 11.34
N ASN A 556 -9.40 -4.65 10.20
CA ASN A 556 -9.94 -3.33 9.84
C ASN A 556 -11.48 -3.33 9.79
N ALA A 557 -12.10 -4.48 9.51
CA ALA A 557 -13.55 -4.65 9.56
C ALA A 557 -14.12 -4.40 10.98
N ALA A 558 -13.34 -4.69 12.03
CA ALA A 558 -13.72 -4.43 13.42
C ALA A 558 -13.39 -2.99 13.87
N ILE A 559 -12.74 -2.19 13.01
CA ILE A 559 -12.48 -0.76 13.24
C ILE A 559 -13.55 0.08 12.55
N ALA A 560 -13.95 -0.30 11.35
CA ALA A 560 -14.96 0.40 10.58
C ALA A 560 -16.33 0.33 11.27
N GLN A 561 -17.03 1.46 11.33
CA GLN A 561 -18.39 1.57 11.88
C GLN A 561 -19.47 1.52 10.79
N ALA A 562 -19.13 1.91 9.56
CA ALA A 562 -20.05 1.87 8.43
C ALA A 562 -19.80 0.62 7.59
N ASP A 563 -20.88 0.10 7.01
CA ASP A 563 -20.78 -0.94 5.99
C ASP A 563 -20.00 -0.43 4.77
N PRO A 564 -19.21 -1.30 4.13
CA PRO A 564 -18.49 -0.95 2.93
C PRO A 564 -19.49 -0.61 1.81
N ASP A 565 -19.08 0.29 0.91
CA ASP A 565 -19.85 0.52 -0.30
C ASP A 565 -19.92 -0.79 -1.12
N PRO A 566 -21.11 -1.32 -1.45
CA PRO A 566 -21.23 -2.55 -2.23
C PRO A 566 -20.61 -2.44 -3.63
N ARG A 567 -20.38 -1.21 -4.14
CA ARG A 567 -19.66 -0.94 -5.40
C ARG A 567 -18.16 -1.17 -5.29
N ASP A 568 -17.62 -1.06 -4.08
CA ASP A 568 -16.19 -1.18 -3.84
C ASP A 568 -15.79 -2.65 -3.71
N VAL A 569 -15.68 -3.30 -4.87
CA VAL A 569 -15.08 -4.63 -5.00
C VAL A 569 -13.54 -4.56 -4.95
N ALA A 570 -12.97 -3.36 -5.00
CA ALA A 570 -11.54 -3.14 -5.00
C ALA A 570 -10.97 -3.50 -3.61
N GLY A 571 -9.83 -4.18 -3.59
CA GLY A 571 -9.10 -4.44 -2.35
C GLY A 571 -9.14 -5.88 -1.84
N GLY A 572 -9.54 -6.85 -2.66
CA GLY A 572 -9.27 -8.25 -2.33
C GLY A 572 -10.19 -9.32 -2.90
N ILE A 573 -11.32 -8.94 -3.51
CA ILE A 573 -12.31 -9.90 -4.06
C ILE A 573 -12.65 -9.65 -5.54
N GLU A 574 -12.25 -8.51 -6.11
CA GLU A 574 -12.50 -8.12 -7.51
C GLU A 574 -12.19 -9.23 -8.53
N HIS A 575 -11.07 -9.92 -8.36
CA HIS A 575 -10.56 -10.92 -9.28
C HIS A 575 -11.41 -12.19 -9.29
N PHE A 576 -12.07 -12.53 -8.18
CA PHE A 576 -13.01 -13.66 -8.16
C PHE A 576 -14.22 -13.36 -9.03
N VAL A 577 -14.84 -12.19 -8.85
CA VAL A 577 -16.01 -11.77 -9.64
C VAL A 577 -15.63 -11.63 -11.11
N ALA A 578 -14.51 -10.97 -11.41
CA ALA A 578 -14.00 -10.83 -12.77
C ALA A 578 -13.67 -12.18 -13.44
N SER A 579 -13.25 -13.18 -12.67
CA SER A 579 -12.99 -14.54 -13.17
C SER A 579 -14.25 -15.37 -13.42
N GLY A 580 -15.44 -14.87 -13.06
CA GLY A 580 -16.68 -15.64 -13.18
C GLY A 580 -17.07 -16.41 -11.91
N ARG A 581 -16.65 -15.97 -10.72
CA ARG A 581 -17.02 -16.60 -9.45
C ARG A 581 -17.93 -15.71 -8.62
N ALA A 582 -18.89 -16.32 -7.94
CA ALA A 582 -19.69 -15.61 -6.96
C ALA A 582 -18.85 -15.35 -5.69
N VAL A 583 -19.14 -14.24 -5.01
CA VAL A 583 -18.52 -13.93 -3.72
C VAL A 583 -19.61 -13.61 -2.71
N LEU A 584 -19.56 -14.23 -1.53
CA LEU A 584 -20.40 -13.84 -0.40
C LEU A 584 -19.53 -13.17 0.66
N ARG A 585 -19.89 -11.94 1.02
CA ARG A 585 -19.26 -11.17 2.10
C ARG A 585 -20.27 -10.96 3.23
N PRO A 586 -20.28 -11.82 4.26
CA PRO A 586 -21.12 -11.60 5.44
C PRO A 586 -20.58 -10.44 6.29
N ILE A 587 -21.50 -9.64 6.83
CA ILE A 587 -21.25 -8.63 7.86
C ILE A 587 -21.54 -9.29 9.20
N THR A 588 -20.47 -9.82 9.80
CA THR A 588 -20.56 -10.59 11.04
C THR A 588 -20.61 -9.69 12.27
N ARG A 589 -21.10 -10.22 13.39
CA ARG A 589 -21.02 -9.54 14.70
C ARG A 589 -19.61 -9.00 14.98
N GLY A 590 -19.55 -7.75 15.44
CA GLY A 590 -18.29 -7.07 15.76
C GLY A 590 -17.59 -6.44 14.55
N THR A 591 -18.26 -6.34 13.39
CA THR A 591 -17.71 -5.71 12.18
C THR A 591 -18.65 -4.68 11.57
N TYR A 592 -18.10 -3.61 10.98
CA TYR A 592 -18.83 -2.59 10.24
C TYR A 592 -20.04 -2.04 11.01
N SER A 593 -21.23 -1.98 10.40
CA SER A 593 -22.47 -1.55 11.06
C SER A 593 -22.87 -2.39 12.28
N ARG A 594 -22.22 -3.54 12.46
CA ARG A 594 -22.39 -4.47 13.59
C ARG A 594 -21.21 -4.48 14.54
N ALA A 595 -20.30 -3.51 14.44
CA ALA A 595 -19.27 -3.26 15.44
C ALA A 595 -19.91 -2.76 16.74
N ASP A 596 -19.32 -3.10 17.89
CA ASP A 596 -19.74 -2.56 19.18
C ASP A 596 -19.20 -1.12 19.29
N PRO A 597 -20.06 -0.08 19.38
CA PRO A 597 -19.61 1.30 19.45
C PRO A 597 -18.88 1.62 20.77
N ASP A 598 -19.08 0.80 21.80
CA ASP A 598 -18.53 1.00 23.14
C ASP A 598 -17.24 0.20 23.40
N GLN A 599 -16.85 -0.69 22.48
CA GLN A 599 -15.58 -1.43 22.59
C GLN A 599 -14.44 -0.72 21.85
N PRO A 600 -13.18 -0.80 22.35
CA PRO A 600 -12.04 -0.28 21.62
C PRO A 600 -11.94 -0.96 20.25
N PRO A 601 -12.13 -0.25 19.12
CA PRO A 601 -12.13 -0.85 17.80
C PRO A 601 -10.78 -1.50 17.47
N GLY A 602 -10.80 -2.56 16.65
CA GLY A 602 -9.60 -3.16 16.06
C GLY A 602 -9.06 -4.41 16.74
N MET A 603 -7.73 -4.57 16.80
CA MET A 603 -7.10 -5.84 17.20
C MET A 603 -7.49 -6.32 18.60
N ASN A 604 -7.93 -5.42 19.48
CA ASN A 604 -8.38 -5.77 20.82
C ASN A 604 -9.60 -6.73 20.81
N THR A 605 -10.48 -6.66 19.80
CA THR A 605 -11.66 -7.53 19.71
C THR A 605 -11.42 -8.75 18.82
N THR A 606 -10.41 -8.70 17.94
CA THR A 606 -10.11 -9.77 16.98
C THR A 606 -8.98 -10.70 17.43
N TRP A 607 -8.16 -10.28 18.41
CA TRP A 607 -7.02 -11.05 18.91
C TRP A 607 -7.45 -12.06 20.00
N PRO A 608 -6.90 -13.29 20.02
CA PRO A 608 -7.19 -14.28 21.05
C PRO A 608 -6.97 -13.80 22.48
N LYS A 609 -7.96 -14.10 23.34
CA LYS A 609 -7.93 -13.83 24.78
C LYS A 609 -8.49 -15.01 25.56
N PRO A 610 -7.97 -15.33 26.75
CA PRO A 610 -8.49 -16.40 27.58
C PRO A 610 -9.74 -15.95 28.37
N THR A 611 -10.73 -15.38 27.68
CA THR A 611 -11.97 -14.85 28.27
C THR A 611 -13.22 -15.48 27.66
N ARG A 612 -14.30 -15.52 28.44
CA ARG A 612 -15.61 -16.00 27.95
C ARG A 612 -16.20 -15.11 26.87
N GLU A 613 -15.92 -13.82 26.93
CA GLU A 613 -16.30 -12.86 25.90
C GLU A 613 -15.68 -13.21 24.54
N TYR A 614 -14.38 -13.55 24.51
CA TYR A 614 -13.74 -13.98 23.27
C TYR A 614 -14.31 -15.31 22.75
N VAL A 615 -14.67 -16.24 23.64
CA VAL A 615 -15.40 -17.46 23.26
C VAL A 615 -16.73 -17.13 22.59
N ASP A 616 -17.52 -16.23 23.14
CA ASP A 616 -18.81 -15.84 22.55
C ASP A 616 -18.66 -15.13 21.21
N LEU A 617 -17.61 -14.31 21.05
CA LEU A 617 -17.26 -13.70 19.77
C LEU A 617 -16.88 -14.76 18.73
N ALA A 618 -15.95 -15.67 19.05
CA ALA A 618 -15.54 -16.76 18.17
C ALA A 618 -16.72 -17.66 17.77
N ARG A 619 -17.60 -18.00 18.73
CA ARG A 619 -18.85 -18.71 18.46
C ARG A 619 -19.76 -17.95 17.50
N SER A 620 -19.91 -16.64 17.67
CA SER A 620 -20.72 -15.84 16.75
C SER A 620 -20.14 -15.83 15.33
N TRP A 621 -18.83 -15.66 15.17
CA TRP A 621 -18.19 -15.65 13.85
C TRP A 621 -18.31 -16.99 13.12
N VAL A 622 -18.10 -18.09 13.84
CA VAL A 622 -18.29 -19.44 13.27
C VAL A 622 -19.76 -19.65 12.89
N SER A 623 -20.70 -19.46 13.82
CA SER A 623 -22.11 -19.71 13.57
C SER A 623 -22.69 -18.82 12.47
N GLU A 624 -22.32 -17.54 12.40
CA GLU A 624 -22.79 -16.64 11.34
C GLU A 624 -22.17 -16.97 9.98
N THR A 625 -20.93 -17.47 9.94
CA THR A 625 -20.32 -17.98 8.70
C THR A 625 -21.05 -19.24 8.22
N ARG A 626 -21.30 -20.20 9.12
CA ARG A 626 -22.08 -21.43 8.81
C ARG A 626 -23.48 -21.08 8.33
N ARG A 627 -24.12 -20.08 8.96
CA ARG A 627 -25.45 -19.61 8.58
C ARG A 627 -25.47 -18.90 7.23
N SER A 628 -24.37 -18.26 6.87
CA SER A 628 -24.17 -17.66 5.55
C SER A 628 -23.98 -18.75 4.47
N VAL A 629 -23.41 -19.90 4.81
CA VAL A 629 -23.39 -21.08 3.92
C VAL A 629 -24.78 -21.70 3.79
N ASP A 630 -25.59 -21.78 4.87
CA ASP A 630 -27.01 -22.18 4.76
C ASP A 630 -27.78 -21.30 3.76
N TYR A 631 -27.49 -19.99 3.76
CA TYR A 631 -28.06 -19.06 2.80
C TYR A 631 -27.64 -19.41 1.36
N LEU A 632 -26.36 -19.67 1.10
CA LEU A 632 -25.90 -20.12 -0.21
C LEU A 632 -26.57 -21.42 -0.67
N GLU A 633 -26.76 -22.40 0.22
CA GLU A 633 -27.45 -23.65 -0.12
C GLU A 633 -28.92 -23.45 -0.52
N SER A 634 -29.54 -22.36 -0.05
CA SER A 634 -30.91 -22.01 -0.42
C SER A 634 -31.02 -21.40 -1.83
N ARG A 635 -29.90 -21.05 -2.46
CA ARG A 635 -29.84 -20.35 -3.75
C ARG A 635 -29.65 -21.34 -4.91
N PRO A 636 -30.62 -21.48 -5.84
CA PRO A 636 -30.50 -22.43 -6.95
C PRO A 636 -29.37 -22.11 -7.94
N GLU A 637 -28.89 -20.87 -7.96
CA GLU A 637 -27.78 -20.41 -8.81
C GLU A 637 -26.39 -20.68 -8.21
N ILE A 638 -26.29 -21.26 -7.02
CA ILE A 638 -25.00 -21.54 -6.36
C ILE A 638 -24.65 -23.03 -6.48
N ASP A 639 -23.40 -23.33 -6.84
CA ASP A 639 -22.86 -24.69 -6.82
C ASP A 639 -22.40 -25.03 -5.40
N VAL A 640 -23.26 -25.72 -4.64
CA VAL A 640 -23.01 -26.07 -3.23
C VAL A 640 -21.85 -27.06 -3.04
N ASP A 641 -21.40 -27.74 -4.10
CA ASP A 641 -20.22 -28.59 -4.06
C ASP A 641 -18.91 -27.83 -4.30
N ARG A 642 -18.97 -26.52 -4.60
CA ARG A 642 -17.81 -25.68 -4.93
C ARG A 642 -17.83 -24.36 -4.16
N ILE A 643 -17.81 -24.46 -2.83
CA ILE A 643 -17.69 -23.33 -1.92
C ILE A 643 -16.28 -23.29 -1.30
N ALA A 644 -15.57 -22.18 -1.46
CA ALA A 644 -14.26 -21.94 -0.87
C ALA A 644 -14.34 -20.95 0.29
N TYR A 645 -13.57 -21.18 1.35
CA TYR A 645 -13.28 -20.18 2.36
C TYR A 645 -12.10 -19.31 1.89
N TYR A 646 -12.23 -17.99 2.01
CA TYR A 646 -11.15 -17.03 1.76
C TYR A 646 -11.02 -16.09 2.95
N GLY A 647 -9.91 -16.20 3.68
CA GLY A 647 -9.65 -15.39 4.87
C GLY A 647 -8.43 -14.49 4.67
N THR A 648 -8.54 -13.23 5.10
CA THR A 648 -7.41 -12.27 5.07
C THR A 648 -7.05 -11.82 6.47
N SER A 649 -5.77 -11.87 6.87
CA SER A 649 -5.28 -11.41 8.17
C SER A 649 -6.02 -12.09 9.33
N TRP A 650 -6.87 -11.36 10.06
CA TRP A 650 -7.78 -11.93 11.05
C TRP A 650 -8.65 -13.07 10.47
N GLY A 651 -9.22 -12.92 9.28
CA GLY A 651 -9.88 -14.02 8.57
C GLY A 651 -8.91 -15.17 8.26
N GLY A 652 -7.65 -14.88 7.96
CA GLY A 652 -6.61 -15.90 7.79
C GLY A 652 -6.34 -16.69 9.09
N ARG A 653 -6.39 -16.06 10.27
CA ARG A 653 -6.34 -16.76 11.57
C ARG A 653 -7.56 -17.63 11.78
N LEU A 654 -8.76 -17.12 11.48
CA LEU A 654 -10.01 -17.88 11.60
C LEU A 654 -10.10 -19.02 10.58
N ALA A 655 -9.29 -18.99 9.51
CA ALA A 655 -9.07 -20.12 8.63
C ALA A 655 -8.49 -21.34 9.34
N ALA A 656 -7.93 -21.19 10.56
CA ALA A 656 -7.50 -22.29 11.43
C ALA A 656 -8.66 -22.94 12.23
N ILE A 657 -9.84 -22.31 12.26
CA ILE A 657 -11.01 -22.74 13.06
C ILE A 657 -12.21 -23.05 12.16
N ILE A 658 -12.67 -22.08 11.36
CA ILE A 658 -13.94 -22.17 10.63
C ILE A 658 -13.98 -23.41 9.70
N PRO A 659 -12.98 -23.67 8.83
CA PRO A 659 -13.01 -24.84 7.96
C PRO A 659 -12.94 -26.19 8.71
N ALA A 660 -12.48 -26.21 9.96
CA ALA A 660 -12.47 -27.42 10.79
C ALA A 660 -13.86 -27.83 11.30
N VAL A 661 -14.81 -26.88 11.32
CA VAL A 661 -16.18 -27.07 11.84
C VAL A 661 -17.26 -26.68 10.84
N GLU A 662 -16.91 -26.37 9.58
CA GLU A 662 -17.85 -26.13 8.48
C GLU A 662 -17.47 -27.03 7.29
N PRO A 663 -17.98 -28.27 7.22
CA PRO A 663 -17.55 -29.26 6.24
C PRO A 663 -18.00 -28.95 4.80
N ARG A 664 -18.87 -27.96 4.59
CA ARG A 664 -19.31 -27.55 3.24
C ARG A 664 -18.26 -26.74 2.50
N PHE A 665 -17.29 -26.14 3.21
CA PHE A 665 -16.12 -25.59 2.55
C PHE A 665 -15.28 -26.71 1.94
N ARG A 666 -14.94 -26.58 0.65
CA ARG A 666 -14.13 -27.56 -0.08
C ARG A 666 -12.71 -27.09 -0.34
N LEU A 667 -12.41 -25.82 -0.07
CA LEU A 667 -11.09 -25.21 -0.16
C LEU A 667 -10.89 -24.19 0.96
N ASN A 668 -9.64 -24.04 1.39
CA ASN A 668 -9.23 -23.06 2.39
C ASN A 668 -8.14 -22.15 1.81
N LEU A 669 -8.44 -20.88 1.60
CA LEU A 669 -7.51 -19.88 1.10
C LEU A 669 -7.16 -18.90 2.23
N VAL A 670 -5.89 -18.85 2.61
CA VAL A 670 -5.37 -18.10 3.75
C VAL A 670 -4.41 -17.03 3.25
N ILE A 671 -4.78 -15.77 3.41
CA ILE A 671 -3.95 -14.62 3.02
C ILE A 671 -3.46 -13.92 4.29
N ILE A 672 -2.15 -13.74 4.42
CA ILE A 672 -1.47 -13.07 5.54
C ILE A 672 -1.98 -13.55 6.91
N GLY A 673 -2.23 -14.86 7.02
CA GLY A 673 -2.74 -15.51 8.23
C GLY A 673 -1.71 -16.43 8.89
N GLY A 674 -2.02 -16.88 10.09
CA GLY A 674 -1.18 -17.77 10.88
C GLY A 674 -1.81 -18.16 12.22
N LEU A 675 -1.05 -18.83 13.09
CA LEU A 675 -1.46 -19.08 14.47
C LEU A 675 -1.04 -17.90 15.36
N ALA A 676 -2.00 -17.24 15.99
CA ALA A 676 -1.75 -16.06 16.81
C ALA A 676 -0.92 -16.40 18.05
N SER A 677 -0.09 -15.46 18.53
CA SER A 677 0.67 -15.64 19.77
C SER A 677 -0.17 -15.49 21.04
N GLY A 678 -1.37 -14.91 20.94
CA GLY A 678 -2.30 -14.80 22.06
C GLY A 678 -2.89 -16.14 22.49
N LEU A 679 -3.08 -16.32 23.80
CA LEU A 679 -3.80 -17.48 24.34
C LEU A 679 -5.32 -17.26 24.24
N ALA A 680 -6.04 -18.31 23.86
CA ALA A 680 -7.49 -18.39 23.97
C ALA A 680 -7.89 -19.45 25.01
N LEU A 681 -9.16 -19.45 25.43
CA LEU A 681 -9.71 -20.62 26.12
C LEU A 681 -9.72 -21.81 25.14
N ALA A 682 -9.39 -23.00 25.64
CA ALA A 682 -9.10 -24.18 24.83
C ALA A 682 -10.20 -24.52 23.80
N GLU A 683 -11.46 -24.25 24.14
CA GLU A 683 -12.62 -24.49 23.27
C GLU A 683 -12.68 -23.60 22.02
N VAL A 684 -11.89 -22.52 21.92
CA VAL A 684 -11.81 -21.65 20.73
C VAL A 684 -10.37 -21.34 20.34
N ASP A 685 -9.40 -22.11 20.86
CA ASP A 685 -7.98 -21.94 20.57
C ASP A 685 -7.60 -22.63 19.26
N GLN A 686 -6.99 -21.89 18.32
CA GLN A 686 -6.67 -22.31 16.96
C GLN A 686 -5.93 -23.67 16.89
N ILE A 687 -5.01 -23.94 17.83
CA ILE A 687 -4.23 -25.19 17.83
C ILE A 687 -5.12 -26.45 17.93
N ASN A 688 -6.27 -26.32 18.59
CA ASN A 688 -7.20 -27.43 18.78
C ASN A 688 -8.05 -27.73 17.54
N PHE A 689 -8.05 -26.83 16.55
CA PHE A 689 -8.85 -26.95 15.33
C PHE A 689 -8.02 -27.18 14.07
N VAL A 690 -6.86 -26.52 13.93
CA VAL A 690 -6.09 -26.45 12.68
C VAL A 690 -5.75 -27.82 12.07
N SER A 691 -5.49 -28.81 12.92
CA SER A 691 -5.16 -30.19 12.50
C SER A 691 -6.35 -31.00 11.99
N ARG A 692 -7.57 -30.47 12.12
CA ARG A 692 -8.80 -31.08 11.58
C ARG A 692 -9.21 -30.49 10.23
N ILE A 693 -8.48 -29.48 9.75
CA ILE A 693 -8.64 -28.97 8.40
C ILE A 693 -8.00 -29.96 7.44
N THR A 694 -8.81 -30.65 6.66
CA THR A 694 -8.38 -31.69 5.72
C THR A 694 -8.55 -31.30 4.26
N VAL A 695 -9.27 -30.20 4.01
CA VAL A 695 -9.48 -29.66 2.66
C VAL A 695 -8.21 -29.03 2.10
N PRO A 696 -8.05 -28.97 0.76
CA PRO A 696 -6.88 -28.33 0.16
C PRO A 696 -6.70 -26.88 0.61
N THR A 697 -5.48 -26.52 0.98
CA THR A 697 -5.17 -25.25 1.65
C THR A 697 -4.04 -24.49 0.95
N LEU A 698 -4.30 -23.23 0.59
CA LEU A 698 -3.28 -22.30 0.09
C LEU A 698 -3.01 -21.23 1.15
N MET A 699 -1.74 -21.01 1.50
CA MET A 699 -1.28 -19.92 2.36
C MET A 699 -0.37 -18.97 1.58
N LEU A 700 -0.68 -17.67 1.59
CA LEU A 700 0.11 -16.60 0.96
C LEU A 700 0.49 -15.56 2.01
N ASN A 701 1.78 -15.36 2.26
CA ASN A 701 2.27 -14.53 3.37
C ASN A 701 3.48 -13.66 2.97
N GLY A 702 3.71 -12.56 3.69
CA GLY A 702 4.94 -11.77 3.58
C GLY A 702 6.04 -12.28 4.53
N ARG A 703 7.31 -12.19 4.11
CA ARG A 703 8.48 -12.59 4.91
C ARG A 703 8.62 -11.78 6.20
N HIS A 704 8.34 -10.49 6.14
CA HIS A 704 8.60 -9.52 7.21
C HIS A 704 7.31 -9.14 7.96
N ASP A 705 6.31 -10.03 7.97
CA ASP A 705 5.03 -9.80 8.62
C ASP A 705 5.20 -9.71 10.14
N PRO A 706 4.98 -8.54 10.75
CA PRO A 706 5.13 -8.39 12.20
C PRO A 706 3.94 -8.94 12.98
N LEU A 707 2.78 -9.13 12.35
CA LEU A 707 1.60 -9.67 13.02
C LEU A 707 1.59 -11.20 12.99
N GLU A 708 2.16 -11.78 11.93
CA GLU A 708 2.30 -13.22 11.73
C GLU A 708 3.75 -13.57 11.40
N PRO A 709 4.67 -13.59 12.38
CA PRO A 709 6.05 -13.98 12.12
C PRO A 709 6.16 -15.38 11.51
N VAL A 710 7.09 -15.56 10.57
CA VAL A 710 7.21 -16.79 9.77
C VAL A 710 7.39 -18.03 10.65
N GLU A 711 8.36 -17.98 11.57
CA GLU A 711 8.76 -19.15 12.37
C GLU A 711 7.78 -19.47 13.50
N ASP A 712 7.16 -18.45 14.08
CA ASP A 712 6.33 -18.59 15.29
C ASP A 712 4.83 -18.68 14.99
N SER A 713 4.39 -18.27 13.80
CA SER A 713 2.97 -18.24 13.43
C SER A 713 2.67 -18.95 12.10
N GLN A 714 3.30 -18.53 11.01
CA GLN A 714 2.94 -19.01 9.66
C GLN A 714 3.31 -20.48 9.46
N LEU A 715 4.56 -20.84 9.75
CA LEU A 715 5.05 -22.22 9.59
C LEU A 715 4.39 -23.19 10.58
N PRO A 716 4.17 -22.85 11.87
CA PRO A 716 3.39 -23.69 12.77
C PRO A 716 1.99 -23.98 12.25
N MET A 717 1.26 -22.98 11.75
CA MET A 717 -0.05 -23.20 11.13
C MET A 717 0.05 -24.22 9.99
N PHE A 718 0.94 -23.97 9.03
CA PHE A 718 1.10 -24.80 7.83
C PHE A 718 1.49 -26.26 8.16
N ARG A 719 2.39 -26.44 9.13
CA ARG A 719 2.85 -27.76 9.60
C ARG A 719 1.73 -28.53 10.30
N LEU A 720 0.90 -27.84 11.08
CA LEU A 720 -0.17 -28.46 11.85
C LEU A 720 -1.44 -28.78 11.04
N LEU A 721 -1.60 -28.26 9.82
CA LEU A 721 -2.73 -28.60 8.95
C LEU A 721 -2.88 -30.12 8.77
N GLY A 722 -4.11 -30.61 8.91
CA GLY A 722 -4.48 -31.99 8.58
C GLY A 722 -4.58 -32.27 7.07
N THR A 723 -4.42 -31.22 6.24
CA THR A 723 -4.44 -31.29 4.79
C THR A 723 -3.27 -32.14 4.27
N PRO A 724 -3.52 -33.07 3.32
CA PRO A 724 -2.45 -33.83 2.67
C PRO A 724 -1.36 -32.94 2.08
N GLU A 725 -0.08 -33.36 2.14
CA GLU A 725 1.06 -32.58 1.61
C GLU A 725 0.90 -32.19 0.13
N ALA A 726 0.30 -33.07 -0.69
CA ALA A 726 0.05 -32.79 -2.12
C ALA A 726 -1.01 -31.68 -2.33
N ASP A 727 -1.81 -31.41 -1.30
CA ASP A 727 -2.97 -30.52 -1.34
C ASP A 727 -2.82 -29.30 -0.42
N LYS A 728 -1.61 -29.02 0.10
CA LYS A 728 -1.30 -27.77 0.78
C LYS A 728 -0.09 -27.07 0.18
N ARG A 729 -0.14 -25.73 0.12
CA ARG A 729 0.96 -24.90 -0.39
C ARG A 729 1.11 -23.64 0.46
N HIS A 730 2.35 -23.27 0.78
CA HIS A 730 2.68 -22.02 1.46
C HIS A 730 3.68 -21.22 0.61
N VAL A 731 3.31 -20.00 0.24
CA VAL A 731 4.15 -19.08 -0.53
C VAL A 731 4.49 -17.88 0.35
N ILE A 732 5.78 -17.61 0.51
CA ILE A 732 6.30 -16.49 1.30
C ILE A 732 6.97 -15.49 0.34
N TYR A 733 6.50 -14.25 0.34
CA TYR A 733 7.00 -13.19 -0.52
C TYR A 733 8.07 -12.35 0.20
N GLU A 734 9.26 -12.29 -0.39
CA GLU A 734 10.37 -11.45 0.09
C GLU A 734 10.06 -9.95 -0.10
N GLY A 735 10.48 -9.11 0.84
CA GLY A 735 10.24 -7.65 0.80
C GLY A 735 8.81 -7.22 1.19
N PHE A 736 7.94 -8.15 1.57
CA PHE A 736 6.58 -7.85 2.04
C PHE A 736 6.43 -8.07 3.54
N GLY A 737 5.77 -7.13 4.21
CA GLY A 737 5.36 -7.20 5.63
C GLY A 737 4.01 -7.90 5.80
N HIS A 738 3.06 -7.26 6.49
CA HIS A 738 1.67 -7.76 6.60
C HIS A 738 0.86 -7.50 5.31
N GLY A 739 1.33 -8.09 4.21
CA GLY A 739 0.77 -7.92 2.86
C GLY A 739 1.38 -8.92 1.88
N VAL A 740 0.83 -8.96 0.67
CA VAL A 740 1.34 -9.79 -0.44
C VAL A 740 1.25 -9.00 -1.76
N PRO A 741 2.12 -9.30 -2.75
CA PRO A 741 1.99 -8.72 -4.08
C PRO A 741 0.60 -8.96 -4.68
N ARG A 742 0.00 -7.93 -5.28
CA ARG A 742 -1.37 -8.01 -5.78
C ARG A 742 -1.51 -9.04 -6.90
N ASN A 743 -0.61 -9.04 -7.87
CA ASN A 743 -0.73 -9.88 -9.07
C ASN A 743 -0.54 -11.36 -8.74
N GLU A 744 0.43 -11.66 -7.88
CA GLU A 744 0.74 -13.00 -7.41
C GLU A 744 -0.37 -13.53 -6.51
N ARG A 745 -0.96 -12.69 -5.65
CA ARG A 745 -2.17 -13.06 -4.92
C ARG A 745 -3.29 -13.46 -5.87
N ILE A 746 -3.56 -12.67 -6.91
CA ILE A 746 -4.61 -12.97 -7.89
C ILE A 746 -4.29 -14.27 -8.65
N ALA A 747 -3.07 -14.42 -9.15
CA ALA A 747 -2.67 -15.59 -9.91
C ALA A 747 -2.76 -16.87 -9.06
N GLU A 748 -2.17 -16.87 -7.87
CA GLU A 748 -2.12 -18.05 -7.00
C GLU A 748 -3.52 -18.46 -6.50
N THR A 749 -4.41 -17.51 -6.16
CA THR A 749 -5.77 -17.85 -5.72
C THR A 749 -6.62 -18.40 -6.87
N LEU A 750 -6.53 -17.82 -8.07
CA LEU A 750 -7.28 -18.30 -9.24
C LEU A 750 -6.76 -19.66 -9.71
N ASP A 751 -5.44 -19.85 -9.80
CA ASP A 751 -4.83 -21.14 -10.17
C ASP A 751 -5.22 -22.24 -9.19
N TRP A 752 -5.25 -21.94 -7.89
CA TRP A 752 -5.67 -22.90 -6.86
C TRP A 752 -7.15 -23.25 -6.97
N LEU A 753 -8.02 -22.26 -7.20
CA LEU A 753 -9.45 -22.50 -7.45
C LEU A 753 -9.65 -23.33 -8.72
N ASP A 754 -8.99 -22.99 -9.82
CA ASP A 754 -9.07 -23.72 -11.09
C ASP A 754 -8.56 -25.17 -10.93
N LYS A 755 -7.52 -25.41 -10.14
CA LYS A 755 -7.00 -26.77 -9.87
C LYS A 755 -8.06 -27.70 -9.28
N TYR A 756 -8.86 -27.24 -8.32
CA TYR A 756 -9.80 -28.10 -7.60
C TYR A 756 -11.26 -27.97 -8.03
N PHE A 757 -11.68 -26.78 -8.44
CA PHE A 757 -13.05 -26.51 -8.88
C PHE A 757 -13.18 -26.54 -10.41
N GLY A 758 -12.08 -26.39 -11.15
CA GLY A 758 -12.07 -26.11 -12.58
C GLY A 758 -12.36 -24.62 -12.87
N PRO A 759 -12.15 -24.17 -14.12
CA PRO A 759 -12.53 -22.82 -14.52
C PRO A 759 -14.07 -22.64 -14.48
N PRO A 760 -14.58 -21.43 -14.21
CA PRO A 760 -16.00 -21.12 -14.34
C PRO A 760 -16.53 -21.37 -15.76
N ARG A 761 -17.83 -21.65 -15.90
CA ARG A 761 -18.45 -22.11 -17.14
C ARG A 761 -19.25 -21.05 -17.89
#